data_AF-A0A7E6F1N3-F1
#
_entry.id   AF-A0A7E6F1N3-F1
#
_cell.length_a   1.000
_cell.length_b   1.000
_cell.length_c   1.000
_cell.angle_alpha   90.00
_cell.angle_beta   90.00
_cell.angle_gamma   90.00
#
_symmetry.space_group_name_H-M   'P 1'
#
loop_
_entity.id
_entity.type
_entity.pdbx_description
1 polymer ?
#
loop_
_entity_poly.entity_id
_entity_poly.type
_entity_poly.pdbx_seq_one_letter_code
_entity_poly.pdbx_strand_id
1 'polypeptide(L)'
;MTKLSGLYLLWVSFAFRTAFTYPYGKTYFSLLFGDSFPEENVAVDNTFLTQGDILMDVRRNAVREHNTVWLRRVVPFTVDTVFPASTLEQIRLAIQEIEQFSCVRFQPRQNEIDYIRIRNISGCYSPVGRRGGPQDVSIGNGCESQGTIIHELMHALGFWHEHTRPDRDLYITIIKENIAESHTQNFQKMTFDEVDTLGAPYDYGSIMHYALNAFAVDRSKWTMIPKLPTSTEIGQRKHLSKIDIYKLNKLYNCNISHCQRLSTPLHGFKQGDDYSVGKVVYFFCQTGFVLVGSSERFCKDTGDWTGNNPVCLLLSVEYCNIDKSDLCGWRQDRTDQLDWTWSHSSTPTMNTGPNNDHTMDNSKGSYLYLESSSPVSPGQKARLISTIFRPYSSDMCLRFWYHMFGSSMGELRVYLRIRSRDSNIFSIRGDQGKEWRVADVVIKSTVNFQIVIEAISGPSFRSDIAIDDILITTCTEMQEYKRLLKNTIQKSISQLTGIGLLKRQRCNFDDDLCGWTQEQNDIFDWTHHYGPTTTIGTGPSCDRTNCIMGKYLYIEASAPRMRGDYSAIYSPVFQGLSTKCITFYYNMHGISMGTLNVYVKNSTGPHLVWTKSNNQGPIWHYATIDFTSISPFQVVFEGVRGYSFKSDMAFDDFTLDPGYCIEHSVTCDFQRDLCSWIQDTRDKFEWIRHSGPTGTPGTGPNTDHSGTNGYYLYIETSAPRIGGDVARIMSPVLPPVTGGYCFEMAYFMFGSHVSMLTVSLRNHNRETILWIRSGNIGPYWNITRIGFSVSESSQLIIAGVVGESYRSDIAIDDTVLTRGPC
;
A
#
# COMPACT_ATOMS: atom_id res chain seq x y z
N MET A 1 93.10 -3.09 -9.52
CA MET A 1 92.44 -1.76 -9.53
C MET A 1 91.03 -1.94 -10.05
N THR A 2 90.02 -1.47 -9.27
CA THR A 2 88.65 -1.01 -9.65
C THR A 2 87.78 -1.86 -10.61
N LYS A 3 86.47 -2.08 -10.41
CA LYS A 3 85.46 -1.75 -9.38
C LYS A 3 84.17 -2.53 -9.76
N LEU A 4 83.50 -3.13 -8.75
CA LEU A 4 82.05 -3.24 -8.41
C LEU A 4 81.01 -3.26 -9.56
N SER A 5 79.91 -4.04 -9.58
CA SER A 5 78.97 -4.64 -8.60
C SER A 5 77.96 -5.46 -9.45
N GLY A 6 77.38 -6.62 -9.12
CA GLY A 6 76.70 -7.06 -7.91
C GLY A 6 75.17 -7.17 -8.17
N LEU A 7 74.68 -8.32 -8.66
CA LEU A 7 73.24 -8.70 -8.68
C LEU A 7 73.10 -10.23 -8.81
N TYR A 8 72.44 -10.86 -7.83
CA TYR A 8 72.29 -12.30 -7.67
C TYR A 8 70.95 -12.81 -8.26
N LEU A 9 71.08 -13.67 -9.27
CA LEU A 9 70.36 -14.92 -9.56
C LEU A 9 68.82 -15.01 -9.50
N LEU A 10 68.22 -15.04 -10.70
CA LEU A 10 67.14 -15.95 -11.11
C LEU A 10 67.61 -17.42 -11.02
N TRP A 11 66.69 -18.39 -10.90
CA TRP A 11 66.53 -19.54 -11.82
C TRP A 11 65.36 -20.42 -11.39
N VAL A 12 64.83 -21.14 -12.39
CA VAL A 12 63.47 -21.67 -12.55
C VAL A 12 63.45 -23.22 -12.45
N SER A 13 62.29 -23.77 -12.05
CA SER A 13 61.75 -25.13 -12.29
C SER A 13 62.32 -26.33 -11.52
N PHE A 14 61.42 -27.10 -10.89
CA PHE A 14 60.99 -28.45 -11.33
C PHE A 14 60.04 -29.06 -10.28
N ALA A 15 58.77 -29.33 -10.63
CA ALA A 15 57.84 -30.10 -9.80
C ALA A 15 57.69 -31.52 -10.36
N PHE A 16 58.11 -32.52 -9.59
CA PHE A 16 57.91 -33.93 -9.89
C PHE A 16 56.44 -34.31 -9.64
N ARG A 17 55.82 -34.92 -10.67
CA ARG A 17 54.55 -35.65 -10.56
C ARG A 17 54.83 -37.03 -9.96
N THR A 18 54.16 -37.36 -8.86
CA THR A 18 53.86 -38.74 -8.48
C THR A 18 52.36 -38.85 -8.26
N ALA A 19 51.68 -39.48 -9.23
CA ALA A 19 50.28 -39.87 -9.14
C ALA A 19 50.20 -41.25 -8.50
N PHE A 20 49.43 -41.38 -7.43
CA PHE A 20 48.84 -42.67 -7.04
C PHE A 20 47.33 -42.54 -7.17
N THR A 21 46.75 -43.38 -8.04
CA THR A 21 45.31 -43.49 -8.31
C THR A 21 44.70 -44.68 -7.57
N TYR A 22 43.57 -44.46 -6.87
CA TYR A 22 42.41 -45.38 -6.74
C TYR A 22 41.18 -44.53 -6.30
N PRO A 23 39.92 -44.98 -6.53
CA PRO A 23 38.94 -44.21 -7.26
C PRO A 23 37.80 -43.66 -6.37
N TYR A 24 37.17 -42.59 -6.85
CA TYR A 24 36.02 -41.87 -6.26
C TYR A 24 36.31 -41.04 -5.00
N GLY A 25 36.44 -39.72 -5.18
CA GLY A 25 36.32 -38.76 -4.08
C GLY A 25 36.96 -37.41 -4.42
N LYS A 26 36.14 -36.35 -4.46
CA LYS A 26 36.54 -34.97 -4.72
C LYS A 26 37.62 -34.50 -3.73
N THR A 27 38.72 -33.94 -4.24
CA THR A 27 39.76 -33.27 -3.45
C THR A 27 39.31 -31.85 -3.10
N TYR A 28 39.26 -31.53 -1.80
CA TYR A 28 39.25 -30.16 -1.29
C TYR A 28 40.69 -29.62 -1.30
N PHE A 29 40.91 -28.49 -1.95
CA PHE A 29 42.12 -27.67 -1.78
C PHE A 29 41.80 -26.57 -0.75
N SER A 30 42.36 -26.66 0.45
CA SER A 30 42.47 -25.51 1.36
C SER A 30 43.74 -24.75 1.01
N LEU A 31 43.60 -23.61 0.33
CA LEU A 31 44.69 -22.63 0.19
C LEU A 31 44.64 -21.69 1.40
N LEU A 32 45.76 -21.64 2.12
CA LEU A 32 46.06 -20.71 3.20
C LEU A 32 46.13 -19.27 2.68
N PHE A 33 45.01 -18.55 2.74
CA PHE A 33 44.95 -17.10 2.91
C PHE A 33 43.94 -16.86 4.03
N GLY A 34 44.33 -16.11 5.07
CA GLY A 34 43.60 -16.02 6.34
C GLY A 34 42.14 -15.62 6.18
N ASP A 35 41.25 -16.37 6.83
CA ASP A 35 39.82 -16.08 6.96
C ASP A 35 39.64 -14.75 7.70
N SER A 36 39.61 -13.64 6.96
CA SER A 36 39.21 -12.34 7.50
C SER A 36 37.69 -12.30 7.56
N PHE A 37 37.14 -12.36 8.77
CA PHE A 37 35.71 -12.16 9.03
C PHE A 37 35.39 -10.66 8.98
N PRO A 38 34.66 -10.19 7.94
CA PRO A 38 34.44 -8.76 7.74
C PRO A 38 33.74 -8.08 8.93
N GLU A 39 32.85 -8.80 9.63
CA GLU A 39 32.13 -8.35 10.83
C GLU A 39 33.01 -8.04 12.06
N GLU A 40 34.28 -8.48 12.05
CA GLU A 40 35.16 -8.29 13.21
C GLU A 40 35.93 -6.97 13.21
N ASN A 41 35.96 -6.28 12.06
CA ASN A 41 36.60 -4.99 11.91
C ASN A 41 38.03 -4.95 12.50
N VAL A 42 38.82 -6.00 12.25
CA VAL A 42 40.14 -6.27 12.88
C VAL A 42 41.17 -5.14 12.71
N ALA A 43 40.91 -4.17 11.82
CA ALA A 43 41.77 -3.00 11.54
C ALA A 43 41.12 -1.64 11.88
N VAL A 44 40.01 -1.61 12.65
CA VAL A 44 39.28 -0.40 13.04
C VAL A 44 39.23 -0.28 14.56
N ASP A 45 39.27 0.95 15.08
CA ASP A 45 39.06 1.20 16.51
C ASP A 45 37.59 0.88 16.89
N ASN A 46 37.39 -0.32 17.45
CA ASN A 46 36.07 -0.90 17.78
C ASN A 46 35.38 -0.27 19.00
N THR A 47 35.88 0.84 19.56
CA THR A 47 35.34 1.47 20.77
C THR A 47 33.93 2.06 20.61
N PHE A 48 33.46 2.28 19.38
CA PHE A 48 32.13 2.82 19.07
C PHE A 48 31.18 1.83 18.36
N LEU A 49 31.64 0.61 18.08
CA LEU A 49 30.87 -0.43 17.39
C LEU A 49 30.35 -1.45 18.41
N THR A 50 29.06 -1.72 18.35
CA THR A 50 28.43 -2.78 19.16
C THR A 50 28.23 -4.00 18.28
N GLN A 51 28.39 -5.20 18.82
CA GLN A 51 28.34 -6.42 18.00
C GLN A 51 29.27 -6.32 16.77
N GLY A 52 30.48 -5.78 16.96
CA GLY A 52 31.52 -5.78 15.91
C GLY A 52 31.37 -4.74 14.78
N ASP A 53 30.17 -4.52 14.26
CA ASP A 53 29.88 -3.78 13.02
C ASP A 53 28.62 -2.90 13.09
N ILE A 54 28.02 -2.72 14.28
CA ILE A 54 26.84 -1.85 14.44
C ILE A 54 27.23 -0.52 15.07
N LEU A 55 27.00 0.58 14.35
CA LEU A 55 27.22 1.94 14.84
C LEU A 55 26.06 2.37 15.76
N MET A 56 26.37 2.66 17.05
CA MET A 56 25.42 3.12 18.06
C MET A 56 25.72 4.57 18.48
N ASP A 57 24.75 5.48 18.33
CA ASP A 57 24.78 6.82 18.92
C ASP A 57 23.97 6.83 20.24
N VAL A 58 24.20 7.81 21.13
CA VAL A 58 23.82 7.88 22.56
C VAL A 58 22.30 7.90 22.84
N ARG A 59 21.44 7.62 21.86
CA ARG A 59 19.98 7.43 22.02
C ARG A 59 19.59 6.04 21.53
N ARG A 60 19.29 5.15 22.48
CA ARG A 60 18.85 3.77 22.24
C ARG A 60 17.49 3.77 21.53
N ASN A 61 17.49 3.54 20.22
CA ASN A 61 16.27 3.16 19.50
C ASN A 61 16.47 1.75 18.93
N ALA A 62 15.74 0.81 19.52
CA ALA A 62 15.68 -0.58 19.11
C ALA A 62 14.72 -0.74 17.91
N VAL A 63 14.87 -1.78 17.10
CA VAL A 63 13.97 -2.05 15.96
C VAL A 63 12.74 -2.78 16.47
N ARG A 64 11.86 -1.99 17.08
CA ARG A 64 10.47 -2.32 17.42
C ARG A 64 9.54 -1.15 17.09
N GLU A 65 10.08 0.07 17.02
CA GLU A 65 9.33 1.28 16.70
C GLU A 65 9.12 1.47 15.19
N HIS A 66 7.89 1.77 14.78
CA HIS A 66 7.51 2.08 13.39
C HIS A 66 8.37 3.22 12.76
N ASN A 67 8.98 4.06 13.59
CA ASN A 67 9.79 5.20 13.15
C ASN A 67 11.20 4.83 12.66
N THR A 68 11.71 3.62 12.92
CA THR A 68 13.06 3.18 12.52
C THR A 68 13.08 2.31 11.25
N VAL A 69 11.93 2.05 10.64
CA VAL A 69 11.81 1.33 9.35
C VAL A 69 11.75 2.34 8.19
N TRP A 70 12.21 1.97 6.98
CA TRP A 70 12.02 2.80 5.78
C TRP A 70 10.56 2.73 5.31
N LEU A 71 9.71 3.62 5.85
CA LEU A 71 8.24 3.57 5.76
C LEU A 71 7.65 3.47 4.35
N ARG A 72 8.32 4.02 3.33
CA ARG A 72 7.88 3.96 1.94
C ARG A 72 8.46 2.76 1.18
N ARG A 73 9.20 1.88 1.86
CA ARG A 73 9.99 0.77 1.28
C ARG A 73 11.05 1.23 0.28
N VAL A 74 11.21 2.55 0.09
CA VAL A 74 12.26 3.15 -0.71
C VAL A 74 13.40 3.55 0.20
N VAL A 75 14.61 3.14 -0.15
CA VAL A 75 15.86 3.51 0.52
C VAL A 75 16.66 4.40 -0.43
N PRO A 76 16.62 5.73 -0.26
CA PRO A 76 17.46 6.63 -1.02
C PRO A 76 18.93 6.37 -0.67
N PHE A 77 19.81 6.31 -1.67
CA PHE A 77 21.23 6.06 -1.44
C PHE A 77 22.16 6.90 -2.31
N THR A 78 23.37 7.15 -1.81
CA THR A 78 24.50 7.66 -2.59
C THR A 78 25.67 6.70 -2.47
N VAL A 79 26.52 6.63 -3.50
CA VAL A 79 27.74 5.80 -3.50
C VAL A 79 28.96 6.69 -3.71
N ASP A 80 30.00 6.50 -2.90
CA ASP A 80 31.26 7.23 -3.05
C ASP A 80 31.88 6.96 -4.43
N THR A 81 32.30 8.03 -5.12
CA THR A 81 32.87 7.93 -6.47
C THR A 81 34.25 7.27 -6.51
N VAL A 82 34.83 6.96 -5.35
CA VAL A 82 36.16 6.34 -5.17
C VAL A 82 36.12 4.82 -5.37
N PHE A 83 34.96 4.18 -5.37
CA PHE A 83 34.87 2.73 -5.53
C PHE A 83 35.35 2.25 -6.91
N PRO A 84 36.14 1.17 -6.99
CA PRO A 84 36.45 0.50 -8.23
C PRO A 84 35.18 -0.01 -8.94
N ALA A 85 35.21 -0.11 -10.27
CA ALA A 85 34.09 -0.62 -11.06
C ALA A 85 33.62 -2.02 -10.62
N SER A 86 34.54 -2.89 -10.17
CA SER A 86 34.22 -4.20 -9.62
C SER A 86 33.38 -4.12 -8.34
N THR A 87 33.67 -3.18 -7.45
CA THR A 87 32.92 -2.99 -6.20
C THR A 87 31.55 -2.36 -6.46
N LEU A 88 31.47 -1.41 -7.39
CA LEU A 88 30.19 -0.85 -7.84
C LEU A 88 29.26 -1.93 -8.40
N GLU A 89 29.81 -2.90 -9.13
CA GLU A 89 29.06 -4.06 -9.63
C GLU A 89 28.58 -4.97 -8.50
N GLN A 90 29.41 -5.25 -7.48
CA GLN A 90 28.99 -6.02 -6.31
C GLN A 90 27.89 -5.31 -5.50
N ILE A 91 27.98 -3.98 -5.34
CA ILE A 91 26.92 -3.17 -4.71
C ILE A 91 25.62 -3.28 -5.50
N ARG A 92 25.69 -3.20 -6.84
CA ARG A 92 24.53 -3.35 -7.73
C ARG A 92 23.89 -4.72 -7.58
N LEU A 93 24.68 -5.80 -7.56
CA LEU A 93 24.19 -7.17 -7.40
C LEU A 93 23.55 -7.41 -6.01
N ALA A 94 24.16 -6.89 -4.95
CA ALA A 94 23.62 -6.95 -3.59
C ALA A 94 22.25 -6.26 -3.49
N ILE A 95 22.12 -5.04 -4.04
CA ILE A 95 20.86 -4.31 -4.13
C ILE A 95 19.83 -5.14 -4.92
N GLN A 96 20.22 -5.66 -6.08
CA GLN A 96 19.31 -6.45 -6.92
C GLN A 96 18.78 -7.69 -6.23
N GLU A 97 19.59 -8.39 -5.44
CA GLU A 97 19.12 -9.57 -4.70
C GLU A 97 18.04 -9.19 -3.68
N ILE A 98 18.25 -8.10 -2.93
CA ILE A 98 17.26 -7.59 -1.97
C ILE A 98 15.97 -7.17 -2.69
N GLU A 99 16.08 -6.44 -3.80
CA GLU A 99 14.93 -5.98 -4.59
C GLU A 99 14.18 -7.13 -5.27
N GLN A 100 14.88 -8.20 -5.66
CA GLN A 100 14.31 -9.38 -6.31
C GLN A 100 13.41 -10.17 -5.36
N PHE A 101 13.81 -10.29 -4.09
CA PHE A 101 13.10 -11.11 -3.11
C PHE A 101 12.24 -10.29 -2.13
N SER A 102 12.17 -8.97 -2.31
CA SER A 102 11.34 -8.11 -1.47
C SER A 102 10.70 -6.94 -2.22
N CYS A 103 9.83 -6.21 -1.53
CA CYS A 103 9.24 -4.97 -2.01
C CYS A 103 10.07 -3.71 -1.68
N VAL A 104 11.26 -3.88 -1.09
CA VAL A 104 12.18 -2.77 -0.80
C VAL A 104 12.86 -2.36 -2.10
N ARG A 105 12.99 -1.05 -2.34
CA ARG A 105 13.61 -0.48 -3.55
C ARG A 105 14.70 0.51 -3.16
N PHE A 106 15.88 0.36 -3.73
CA PHE A 106 16.97 1.29 -3.58
C PHE A 106 16.93 2.29 -4.72
N GLN A 107 16.89 3.58 -4.38
CA GLN A 107 16.82 4.65 -5.38
C GLN A 107 17.98 5.62 -5.20
N PRO A 108 18.68 6.02 -6.28
CA PRO A 108 19.72 7.03 -6.17
C PRO A 108 19.13 8.33 -5.60
N ARG A 109 19.65 8.77 -4.46
CA ARG A 109 19.15 9.91 -3.69
C ARG A 109 18.98 11.16 -4.56
N GLN A 110 17.88 11.86 -4.28
CA GLN A 110 17.44 13.12 -4.85
C GLN A 110 17.65 14.25 -3.83
N ASN A 111 16.58 14.58 -3.10
CA ASN A 111 16.46 15.61 -2.09
C ASN A 111 16.02 15.05 -0.73
N GLU A 112 15.96 13.72 -0.60
CA GLU A 112 15.50 13.06 0.61
C GLU A 112 16.43 13.39 1.77
N ILE A 113 15.81 13.74 2.90
CA ILE A 113 16.51 14.08 4.15
C ILE A 113 17.15 12.81 4.72
N ASP A 114 16.41 11.71 4.72
CA ASP A 114 16.83 10.40 5.23
C ASP A 114 17.36 9.57 4.07
N TYR A 115 18.63 9.16 4.12
CA TYR A 115 19.25 8.37 3.05
C TYR A 115 20.52 7.68 3.53
N ILE A 116 20.90 6.58 2.87
CA ILE A 116 22.15 5.88 3.15
C ILE A 116 23.29 6.41 2.27
N ARG A 117 24.50 6.47 2.82
CA ARG A 117 25.73 6.79 2.08
C ARG A 117 26.61 5.57 2.10
N ILE A 118 26.77 4.90 0.96
CA ILE A 118 27.70 3.77 0.82
C ILE A 118 29.08 4.37 0.59
N ARG A 119 29.97 4.23 1.58
CA ARG A 119 31.26 4.92 1.62
C ARG A 119 32.43 3.97 1.74
N ASN A 120 33.54 4.33 1.09
CA ASN A 120 34.80 3.60 1.23
C ASN A 120 35.56 4.13 2.45
N ILE A 121 35.16 3.69 3.63
CA ILE A 121 35.82 4.01 4.91
C ILE A 121 36.27 2.72 5.60
N SER A 122 37.20 2.80 6.55
CA SER A 122 37.81 1.60 7.14
C SER A 122 36.77 0.77 7.89
N GLY A 123 36.68 -0.52 7.56
CA GLY A 123 35.75 -1.49 8.17
C GLY A 123 34.46 -1.74 7.38
N CYS A 124 33.70 -2.72 7.85
CA CYS A 124 32.35 -3.05 7.40
C CYS A 124 31.42 -2.76 8.57
N TYR A 125 30.55 -1.76 8.43
CA TYR A 125 29.60 -1.42 9.49
C TYR A 125 28.43 -0.60 8.97
N SER A 126 27.33 -0.69 9.69
CA SER A 126 26.08 -0.01 9.34
C SER A 126 25.24 0.26 10.60
N PRO A 127 24.57 1.41 10.71
CA PRO A 127 23.57 1.62 11.74
C PRO A 127 22.33 0.76 11.45
N VAL A 128 21.69 0.25 12.51
CA VAL A 128 20.48 -0.54 12.34
C VAL A 128 19.25 0.35 12.11
N GLY A 129 18.59 0.16 10.97
CA GLY A 129 17.37 0.86 10.56
C GLY A 129 17.59 2.30 10.10
N ARG A 130 16.48 3.00 9.82
CA ARG A 130 16.44 4.42 9.46
C ARG A 130 16.72 5.28 10.70
N ARG A 131 17.74 6.15 10.62
CA ARG A 131 18.16 7.01 11.74
C ARG A 131 17.63 8.45 11.69
N GLY A 132 17.15 8.89 10.53
CA GLY A 132 16.79 10.29 10.29
C GLY A 132 18.02 11.10 9.88
N GLY A 133 18.02 11.68 8.67
CA GLY A 133 19.20 12.30 8.06
C GLY A 133 20.11 11.32 7.29
N PRO A 134 21.29 11.79 6.83
CA PRO A 134 22.32 10.94 6.23
C PRO A 134 22.86 9.91 7.23
N GLN A 135 22.90 8.63 6.82
CA GLN A 135 23.53 7.56 7.59
C GLN A 135 24.57 6.80 6.76
N ASP A 136 25.73 6.51 7.31
CA ASP A 136 26.83 5.87 6.59
C ASP A 136 26.71 4.34 6.64
N VAL A 137 26.92 3.71 5.50
CA VAL A 137 27.16 2.27 5.34
C VAL A 137 28.60 2.12 4.85
N SER A 138 29.46 1.56 5.71
CA SER A 138 30.88 1.42 5.43
C SER A 138 31.17 0.15 4.65
N ILE A 139 31.73 0.29 3.46
CA ILE A 139 32.27 -0.82 2.67
C ILE A 139 33.76 -0.54 2.44
N GLY A 140 34.56 -0.90 3.43
CA GLY A 140 36.01 -0.78 3.38
C GLY A 140 36.72 -1.92 2.65
N ASN A 141 38.05 -1.89 2.69
CA ASN A 141 38.89 -2.95 2.12
C ASN A 141 38.66 -4.29 2.85
N GLY A 142 38.21 -5.30 2.11
CA GLY A 142 37.80 -6.62 2.62
C GLY A 142 36.29 -6.81 2.74
N CYS A 143 35.49 -5.76 2.52
CA CYS A 143 34.02 -5.77 2.62
C CYS A 143 33.32 -5.90 1.26
N GLU A 144 34.06 -5.97 0.15
CA GLU A 144 33.54 -5.76 -1.20
C GLU A 144 32.76 -6.96 -1.77
N SER A 145 32.60 -8.04 -1.00
CA SER A 145 31.83 -9.22 -1.44
C SER A 145 30.33 -8.94 -1.42
N GLN A 146 29.58 -9.48 -2.40
CA GLN A 146 28.12 -9.35 -2.45
C GLN A 146 27.44 -9.69 -1.12
N GLY A 147 27.81 -10.79 -0.47
CA GLY A 147 27.19 -11.21 0.78
C GLY A 147 27.50 -10.28 1.97
N THR A 148 28.72 -9.72 2.04
CA THR A 148 29.05 -8.70 3.05
C THR A 148 28.24 -7.43 2.81
N ILE A 149 28.10 -6.99 1.55
CA ILE A 149 27.30 -5.80 1.24
C ILE A 149 25.83 -6.02 1.59
N ILE A 150 25.25 -7.20 1.28
CA ILE A 150 23.87 -7.55 1.68
C ILE A 150 23.71 -7.49 3.20
N HIS A 151 24.69 -8.00 3.96
CA HIS A 151 24.69 -7.95 5.42
C HIS A 151 24.62 -6.50 5.95
N GLU A 152 25.47 -5.61 5.46
CA GLU A 152 25.47 -4.19 5.87
C GLU A 152 24.18 -3.46 5.46
N LEU A 153 23.63 -3.79 4.30
CA LEU A 153 22.35 -3.26 3.86
C LEU A 153 21.18 -3.80 4.71
N MET A 154 21.22 -5.07 5.13
CA MET A 154 20.23 -5.65 6.04
C MET A 154 20.24 -4.97 7.41
N HIS A 155 21.40 -4.58 7.93
CA HIS A 155 21.47 -3.68 9.10
C HIS A 155 20.75 -2.36 8.82
N ALA A 156 21.08 -1.66 7.73
CA ALA A 156 20.42 -0.40 7.37
C ALA A 156 18.89 -0.54 7.19
N LEU A 157 18.42 -1.74 6.84
CA LEU A 157 17.00 -2.07 6.70
C LEU A 157 16.31 -2.42 8.03
N GLY A 158 17.06 -2.64 9.11
CA GLY A 158 16.53 -2.83 10.47
C GLY A 158 16.83 -4.18 11.11
N PHE A 159 17.72 -5.00 10.55
CA PHE A 159 18.02 -6.32 11.11
C PHE A 159 19.23 -6.29 12.05
N TRP A 160 19.09 -6.96 13.20
CA TRP A 160 20.18 -7.24 14.13
C TRP A 160 20.75 -8.62 13.86
N HIS A 161 21.87 -8.96 14.50
CA HIS A 161 22.46 -10.27 14.36
C HIS A 161 21.61 -11.40 14.93
N GLU A 162 21.53 -12.52 14.20
CA GLU A 162 20.72 -13.67 14.57
C GLU A 162 21.17 -14.32 15.88
N HIS A 163 22.50 -14.36 16.15
CA HIS A 163 23.05 -14.93 17.39
C HIS A 163 22.77 -14.10 18.63
N THR A 164 22.19 -12.90 18.49
CA THR A 164 21.84 -12.01 19.61
C THR A 164 20.36 -12.07 19.99
N ARG A 165 19.56 -12.89 19.31
CA ARG A 165 18.14 -13.07 19.61
C ARG A 165 17.88 -13.44 21.09
N PRO A 166 16.75 -13.01 21.67
CA PRO A 166 16.41 -13.32 23.07
C PRO A 166 16.36 -14.82 23.37
N ASP A 167 15.94 -15.62 22.38
CA ASP A 167 15.76 -17.08 22.42
C ASP A 167 17.00 -17.88 21.94
N ARG A 168 18.11 -17.21 21.56
CA ARG A 168 19.28 -17.87 20.93
C ARG A 168 19.89 -19.03 21.73
N ASP A 169 19.80 -19.00 23.06
CA ASP A 169 20.35 -20.06 23.92
C ASP A 169 19.58 -21.39 23.80
N LEU A 170 18.40 -21.42 23.16
CA LEU A 170 17.73 -22.67 22.77
C LEU A 170 18.42 -23.37 21.59
N TYR A 171 19.20 -22.63 20.81
CA TYR A 171 19.71 -23.04 19.49
C TYR A 171 21.23 -23.14 19.42
N ILE A 172 21.94 -22.25 20.12
CA ILE A 172 23.40 -22.22 20.17
C ILE A 172 23.90 -22.13 21.61
N THR A 173 25.13 -22.57 21.84
CA THR A 173 25.86 -22.39 23.10
C THR A 173 27.06 -21.49 22.85
N ILE A 174 27.19 -20.41 23.62
CA ILE A 174 28.36 -19.51 23.56
C ILE A 174 29.46 -20.03 24.49
N ILE A 175 30.67 -20.21 23.94
CA ILE A 175 31.86 -20.64 24.68
C ILE A 175 32.66 -19.40 25.06
N LYS A 176 32.38 -18.86 26.26
CA LYS A 176 32.98 -17.60 26.72
C LYS A 176 34.50 -17.67 26.84
N GLU A 177 35.06 -18.82 27.24
CA GLU A 177 36.51 -18.99 27.38
C GLU A 177 37.28 -18.93 26.05
N ASN A 178 36.60 -19.10 24.91
CA ASN A 178 37.22 -19.01 23.59
C ASN A 178 37.12 -17.60 22.98
N ILE A 179 36.33 -16.70 23.57
CA ILE A 179 36.12 -15.33 23.07
C ILE A 179 37.21 -14.42 23.63
N ALA A 180 37.77 -13.55 22.80
CA ALA A 180 38.71 -12.52 23.26
C ALA A 180 38.03 -11.58 24.26
N GLU A 181 38.68 -11.33 25.40
CA GLU A 181 38.08 -10.66 26.58
C GLU A 181 37.43 -9.30 26.21
N SER A 182 38.09 -8.52 25.34
CA SER A 182 37.63 -7.24 24.81
C SER A 182 36.36 -7.30 23.96
N HIS A 183 35.92 -8.48 23.52
CA HIS A 183 34.81 -8.68 22.58
C HIS A 183 33.63 -9.48 23.17
N THR A 184 33.67 -9.80 24.46
CA THR A 184 32.60 -10.54 25.16
C THR A 184 31.23 -9.85 25.02
N GLN A 185 31.21 -8.52 24.90
CA GLN A 185 29.99 -7.72 24.72
C GLN A 185 29.27 -7.98 23.39
N ASN A 186 29.97 -8.41 22.34
CA ASN A 186 29.40 -8.69 21.01
C ASN A 186 28.49 -9.93 21.00
N PHE A 187 28.52 -10.72 22.08
CA PHE A 187 27.70 -11.92 22.26
C PHE A 187 26.57 -11.73 23.27
N GLN A 188 26.32 -10.50 23.76
CA GLN A 188 25.18 -10.24 24.64
C GLN A 188 23.85 -10.42 23.89
N LYS A 189 22.86 -11.01 24.58
CA LYS A 189 21.52 -11.17 24.03
C LYS A 189 20.75 -9.87 24.13
N MET A 190 19.94 -9.60 23.12
CA MET A 190 18.89 -8.60 23.16
C MET A 190 17.68 -9.15 23.91
N THR A 191 16.82 -8.26 24.40
CA THR A 191 15.55 -8.59 25.07
C THR A 191 14.37 -8.57 24.09
N PHE A 192 13.25 -9.21 24.45
CA PHE A 192 12.01 -9.15 23.65
C PHE A 192 11.43 -7.72 23.55
N ASP A 193 11.89 -6.80 24.39
CA ASP A 193 11.51 -5.39 24.29
C ASP A 193 12.35 -4.60 23.29
N GLU A 194 13.55 -5.09 22.98
CA GLU A 194 14.51 -4.46 22.06
C GLU A 194 14.42 -5.01 20.62
N VAL A 195 13.93 -6.24 20.43
CA VAL A 195 13.83 -6.87 19.11
C VAL A 195 12.57 -7.70 18.96
N ASP A 196 11.89 -7.56 17.82
CA ASP A 196 10.81 -8.44 17.40
C ASP A 196 11.37 -9.56 16.51
N THR A 197 11.10 -10.82 16.87
CA THR A 197 11.50 -11.99 16.07
C THR A 197 10.63 -12.18 14.83
N LEU A 198 9.58 -11.36 14.68
CA LEU A 198 8.58 -11.40 13.63
C LEU A 198 7.94 -12.79 13.53
N GLY A 199 7.85 -13.52 14.64
CA GLY A 199 7.35 -14.90 14.70
C GLY A 199 8.14 -15.89 13.85
N ALA A 200 9.37 -15.57 13.46
CA ALA A 200 10.23 -16.42 12.64
C ALA A 200 11.06 -17.40 13.49
N PRO A 201 11.26 -18.65 13.05
CA PRO A 201 12.17 -19.58 13.71
C PRO A 201 13.62 -19.07 13.68
N TYR A 202 14.47 -19.61 14.55
CA TYR A 202 15.90 -19.30 14.56
C TYR A 202 16.58 -19.79 13.29
N ASP A 203 17.37 -18.94 12.65
CA ASP A 203 17.96 -19.22 11.35
C ASP A 203 19.49 -19.32 11.38
N TYR A 204 19.99 -20.55 11.46
CA TYR A 204 21.42 -20.83 11.40
C TYR A 204 22.08 -20.36 10.10
N GLY A 205 21.35 -20.37 8.99
CA GLY A 205 21.84 -19.98 7.66
C GLY A 205 21.66 -18.50 7.36
N SER A 206 21.21 -17.69 8.32
CA SER A 206 20.98 -16.26 8.13
C SER A 206 22.28 -15.57 7.73
N ILE A 207 22.19 -14.64 6.78
CA ILE A 207 23.31 -13.76 6.43
C ILE A 207 23.70 -12.84 7.60
N MET A 208 22.78 -12.66 8.57
CA MET A 208 22.98 -11.92 9.82
C MET A 208 23.53 -12.79 10.96
N HIS A 209 23.92 -14.04 10.69
CA HIS A 209 24.54 -14.90 11.71
C HIS A 209 26.07 -14.80 11.64
N TYR A 210 26.73 -14.74 12.79
CA TYR A 210 28.18 -14.86 12.90
C TYR A 210 28.70 -16.25 12.56
N ALA A 211 29.96 -16.33 12.10
CA ALA A 211 30.68 -17.58 11.96
C ALA A 211 30.99 -18.25 13.32
N LEU A 212 31.28 -19.54 13.31
CA LEU A 212 31.48 -20.35 14.52
C LEU A 212 32.68 -19.94 15.38
N ASN A 213 33.71 -19.33 14.77
CA ASN A 213 34.94 -18.86 15.40
C ASN A 213 35.07 -17.33 15.40
N ALA A 214 33.94 -16.62 15.30
CA ALA A 214 33.91 -15.17 15.38
C ALA A 214 34.49 -14.69 16.72
N PHE A 215 35.38 -13.70 16.68
CA PHE A 215 36.10 -13.11 17.83
C PHE A 215 36.85 -14.12 18.71
N ALA A 216 37.26 -15.26 18.16
CA ALA A 216 38.01 -16.28 18.90
C ALA A 216 39.42 -15.81 19.25
N VAL A 217 39.89 -16.10 20.48
CA VAL A 217 41.31 -15.94 20.86
C VAL A 217 42.21 -16.82 19.98
N ASP A 218 41.70 -17.99 19.60
CA ASP A 218 42.35 -18.95 18.72
C ASP A 218 41.37 -19.34 17.61
N ARG A 219 41.72 -19.03 16.35
CA ARG A 219 40.85 -19.26 15.18
C ARG A 219 40.52 -20.73 14.92
N SER A 220 41.28 -21.66 15.50
CA SER A 220 41.00 -23.09 15.44
C SER A 220 39.88 -23.53 16.39
N LYS A 221 39.44 -22.65 17.30
CA LYS A 221 38.40 -22.92 18.29
C LYS A 221 37.10 -22.22 17.95
N TRP A 222 35.99 -22.90 18.24
CA TRP A 222 34.66 -22.32 18.11
C TRP A 222 34.32 -21.46 19.34
N THR A 223 33.79 -20.27 19.11
CA THR A 223 33.17 -19.41 20.13
C THR A 223 31.69 -19.72 20.29
N MET A 224 31.09 -20.44 19.33
CA MET A 224 29.69 -20.87 19.38
C MET A 224 29.52 -22.31 18.89
N ILE A 225 28.67 -23.09 19.56
CA ILE A 225 28.31 -24.46 19.16
C ILE A 225 26.82 -24.54 18.83
N PRO A 226 26.42 -24.98 17.63
CA PRO A 226 25.02 -25.28 17.33
C PRO A 226 24.52 -26.52 18.05
N LYS A 227 23.28 -26.49 18.54
CA LYS A 227 22.63 -27.62 19.23
C LYS A 227 21.97 -28.63 18.27
N LEU A 228 21.91 -28.32 16.98
CA LEU A 228 21.46 -29.21 15.89
C LEU A 228 22.63 -29.99 15.26
N PRO A 229 22.38 -31.02 14.40
CA PRO A 229 23.44 -31.82 13.78
C PRO A 229 24.49 -30.97 13.04
N THR A 230 25.74 -31.45 13.07
CA THR A 230 26.98 -30.78 12.63
C THR A 230 27.05 -30.38 11.15
N SER A 231 26.04 -30.69 10.33
CA SER A 231 25.97 -30.34 8.91
C SER A 231 25.30 -28.99 8.62
N THR A 232 24.98 -28.20 9.64
CA THR A 232 24.26 -26.92 9.47
C THR A 232 25.25 -25.79 9.14
N GLU A 233 25.12 -25.17 7.95
CA GLU A 233 25.97 -24.04 7.51
C GLU A 233 25.62 -22.79 8.33
N ILE A 234 26.60 -22.24 9.07
CA ILE A 234 26.47 -21.05 9.94
C ILE A 234 27.53 -20.03 9.54
N GLY A 235 27.15 -18.75 9.49
CA GLY A 235 28.06 -17.66 9.12
C GLY A 235 28.29 -17.54 7.62
N GLN A 236 27.36 -18.01 6.80
CA GLN A 236 27.45 -17.86 5.35
C GLN A 236 27.40 -16.38 4.94
N ARG A 237 28.14 -16.03 3.89
CA ARG A 237 28.22 -14.68 3.28
C ARG A 237 28.03 -14.76 1.76
N LYS A 238 27.00 -15.50 1.33
CA LYS A 238 26.70 -15.72 -0.09
C LYS A 238 25.44 -14.99 -0.50
N HIS A 239 24.31 -15.34 0.12
CA HIS A 239 22.96 -14.90 -0.29
C HIS A 239 22.02 -14.77 0.92
N LEU A 240 20.87 -14.10 0.75
CA LEU A 240 19.81 -14.09 1.75
C LEU A 240 19.26 -15.51 1.97
N SER A 241 19.06 -15.90 3.23
CA SER A 241 18.36 -17.14 3.53
C SER A 241 16.85 -17.02 3.24
N LYS A 242 16.14 -18.15 3.18
CA LYS A 242 14.67 -18.15 3.09
C LYS A 242 14.00 -17.43 4.26
N ILE A 243 14.60 -17.50 5.46
CA ILE A 243 14.06 -16.86 6.66
C ILE A 243 14.43 -15.38 6.69
N ASP A 244 15.60 -14.97 6.18
CA ASP A 244 15.95 -13.56 5.96
C ASP A 244 14.92 -12.88 5.04
N ILE A 245 14.61 -13.53 3.91
CA ILE A 245 13.59 -13.07 2.96
C ILE A 245 12.21 -12.97 3.62
N TYR A 246 11.81 -13.98 4.41
CA TYR A 246 10.56 -13.95 5.16
C TYR A 246 10.49 -12.77 6.14
N LYS A 247 11.53 -12.59 6.94
CA LYS A 247 11.63 -11.50 7.93
C LYS A 247 11.62 -10.13 7.26
N LEU A 248 12.37 -9.96 6.17
CA LEU A 248 12.39 -8.74 5.36
C LEU A 248 10.99 -8.40 4.81
N ASN A 249 10.33 -9.38 4.18
CA ASN A 249 8.99 -9.18 3.64
C ASN A 249 7.93 -8.93 4.71
N LYS A 250 8.07 -9.54 5.87
CA LYS A 250 7.16 -9.34 7.00
C LYS A 250 7.35 -7.96 7.64
N LEU A 251 8.60 -7.53 7.85
CA LEU A 251 8.92 -6.21 8.40
C LEU A 251 8.42 -5.09 7.49
N TYR A 252 8.61 -5.23 6.18
CA TYR A 252 8.19 -4.23 5.18
C TYR A 252 6.77 -4.46 4.66
N ASN A 253 6.04 -5.43 5.20
CA ASN A 253 4.68 -5.78 4.82
C ASN A 253 4.50 -5.93 3.30
N CYS A 254 5.39 -6.69 2.67
CA CYS A 254 5.50 -6.88 1.22
C CYS A 254 4.38 -7.71 0.58
N ASN A 255 3.33 -8.06 1.35
CA ASN A 255 2.08 -8.63 0.85
C ASN A 255 1.19 -7.54 0.19
N ILE A 256 1.77 -6.64 -0.62
CA ILE A 256 0.97 -5.72 -1.42
C ILE A 256 0.44 -6.51 -2.61
N SER A 257 -0.85 -6.83 -2.56
CA SER A 257 -1.56 -7.37 -3.70
C SER A 257 -2.14 -6.27 -4.58
N HIS A 258 -2.32 -5.04 -4.08
CA HIS A 258 -3.01 -3.95 -4.79
C HIS A 258 -2.38 -2.56 -4.57
N CYS A 259 -2.41 -1.72 -5.61
CA CYS A 259 -2.15 -0.29 -5.50
C CYS A 259 -3.37 0.48 -4.99
N GLN A 260 -3.16 1.75 -4.65
CA GLN A 260 -4.23 2.64 -4.21
C GLN A 260 -5.40 2.70 -5.21
N ARG A 261 -6.65 2.69 -4.73
CA ARG A 261 -7.79 2.93 -5.62
C ARG A 261 -7.73 4.31 -6.29
N LEU A 262 -7.80 4.31 -7.61
CA LEU A 262 -7.82 5.53 -8.42
C LEU A 262 -9.24 6.07 -8.54
N SER A 263 -9.41 7.37 -8.31
CA SER A 263 -10.68 8.07 -8.50
C SER A 263 -10.94 8.36 -9.97
N THR A 264 -12.21 8.30 -10.37
CA THR A 264 -12.64 8.79 -11.68
C THR A 264 -12.50 10.32 -11.75
N PRO A 265 -11.88 10.88 -12.81
CA PRO A 265 -11.81 12.32 -13.01
C PRO A 265 -13.21 12.94 -13.11
N LEU A 266 -13.38 14.17 -12.59
CA LEU A 266 -14.60 14.93 -12.82
C LEU A 266 -14.76 15.16 -14.33
N HIS A 267 -15.97 14.95 -14.88
CA HIS A 267 -16.23 14.96 -16.33
C HIS A 267 -15.46 13.88 -17.11
N GLY A 268 -15.00 12.83 -16.44
CA GLY A 268 -14.31 11.70 -17.05
C GLY A 268 -14.91 10.36 -16.69
N PHE A 269 -14.34 9.33 -17.30
CA PHE A 269 -14.62 7.93 -17.05
C PHE A 269 -13.30 7.20 -16.82
N LYS A 270 -13.38 6.09 -16.09
CA LYS A 270 -12.25 5.21 -15.80
C LYS A 270 -12.65 3.79 -16.16
N GLN A 271 -11.77 3.06 -16.82
CA GLN A 271 -11.98 1.66 -17.21
C GLN A 271 -10.91 0.80 -16.56
N GLY A 272 -11.34 -0.23 -15.82
CA GLY A 272 -10.49 -1.07 -14.99
C GLY A 272 -10.66 -0.74 -13.50
N ASP A 273 -11.10 -1.73 -12.73
CA ASP A 273 -11.27 -1.65 -11.27
C ASP A 273 -10.49 -2.75 -10.53
N ASP A 274 -9.61 -3.45 -11.25
CA ASP A 274 -8.62 -4.35 -10.67
C ASP A 274 -7.36 -3.55 -10.38
N TYR A 275 -7.16 -3.23 -9.11
CA TYR A 275 -5.99 -2.47 -8.64
C TYR A 275 -4.83 -3.39 -8.27
N SER A 276 -4.89 -4.67 -8.62
CA SER A 276 -3.83 -5.61 -8.30
C SER A 276 -2.50 -5.22 -8.94
N VAL A 277 -1.40 -5.59 -8.30
CA VAL A 277 -0.06 -5.45 -8.88
C VAL A 277 -0.03 -6.06 -10.29
N GLY A 278 0.51 -5.31 -11.25
CA GLY A 278 0.55 -5.69 -12.66
C GLY A 278 -0.66 -5.28 -13.48
N LYS A 279 -1.70 -4.66 -12.89
CA LYS A 279 -2.91 -4.24 -13.61
C LYS A 279 -2.81 -2.80 -14.09
N VAL A 280 -3.61 -2.51 -15.12
CA VAL A 280 -3.67 -1.21 -15.79
C VAL A 280 -5.07 -0.65 -15.69
N VAL A 281 -5.16 0.65 -15.42
CA VAL A 281 -6.40 1.43 -15.38
C VAL A 281 -6.34 2.53 -16.44
N TYR A 282 -7.39 2.63 -17.26
CA TYR A 282 -7.50 3.58 -18.36
C TYR A 282 -8.44 4.74 -18.03
N PHE A 283 -8.16 5.92 -18.59
CA PHE A 283 -8.91 7.15 -18.33
C PHE A 283 -9.36 7.83 -19.61
N PHE A 284 -10.58 8.35 -19.58
CA PHE A 284 -11.23 9.01 -20.71
C PHE A 284 -11.99 10.25 -20.23
N CYS A 285 -12.23 11.20 -21.13
CA CYS A 285 -13.06 12.38 -20.84
C CYS A 285 -14.38 12.35 -21.60
N GLN A 286 -15.40 12.99 -21.02
CA GLN A 286 -16.68 13.25 -21.67
C GLN A 286 -16.48 14.11 -22.92
N THR A 287 -17.39 14.00 -23.88
CA THR A 287 -17.42 14.91 -25.04
C THR A 287 -17.47 16.36 -24.56
N GLY A 288 -16.62 17.21 -25.10
CA GLY A 288 -16.47 18.60 -24.62
C GLY A 288 -15.28 18.83 -23.69
N PHE A 289 -14.53 17.78 -23.34
CA PHE A 289 -13.38 17.84 -22.45
C PHE A 289 -12.12 17.18 -23.03
N VAL A 290 -10.95 17.66 -22.61
CA VAL A 290 -9.61 17.19 -22.94
C VAL A 290 -9.00 16.53 -21.71
N LEU A 291 -8.39 15.35 -21.90
CA LEU A 291 -7.67 14.64 -20.86
C LEU A 291 -6.28 15.24 -20.67
N VAL A 292 -5.99 15.73 -19.46
CA VAL A 292 -4.68 16.21 -19.03
C VAL A 292 -4.10 15.23 -18.01
N GLY A 293 -2.87 14.74 -18.22
CA GLY A 293 -2.25 13.67 -17.45
C GLY A 293 -2.37 12.29 -18.12
N SER A 294 -2.06 11.22 -17.39
CA SER A 294 -1.93 9.89 -17.99
C SER A 294 -3.25 9.31 -18.48
N SER A 295 -3.23 8.81 -19.72
CA SER A 295 -4.36 8.07 -20.30
C SER A 295 -4.49 6.63 -19.78
N GLU A 296 -3.41 6.09 -19.25
CA GLU A 296 -3.39 4.82 -18.52
C GLU A 296 -2.39 4.88 -17.36
N ARG A 297 -2.62 4.07 -16.34
CA ARG A 297 -1.73 3.93 -15.19
C ARG A 297 -1.52 2.46 -14.87
N PHE A 298 -0.28 2.06 -14.60
CA PHE A 298 0.12 0.69 -14.28
C PHE A 298 0.44 0.56 -12.78
N CYS A 299 -0.08 -0.48 -12.14
CA CYS A 299 0.17 -0.75 -10.73
C CYS A 299 1.50 -1.50 -10.55
N LYS A 300 2.49 -0.82 -9.97
CA LYS A 300 3.80 -1.39 -9.67
C LYS A 300 3.73 -2.33 -8.47
N ASP A 301 4.70 -3.23 -8.38
CA ASP A 301 4.93 -4.12 -7.25
C ASP A 301 5.27 -3.39 -5.93
N THR A 302 5.59 -2.09 -6.02
CA THR A 302 5.73 -1.19 -4.87
C THR A 302 4.40 -0.75 -4.26
N GLY A 303 3.26 -0.98 -4.94
CA GLY A 303 1.94 -0.47 -4.55
C GLY A 303 1.61 0.92 -5.07
N ASP A 304 2.47 1.51 -5.91
CA ASP A 304 2.27 2.81 -6.54
C ASP A 304 1.85 2.69 -8.01
N TRP A 305 1.10 3.70 -8.48
CA TRP A 305 0.76 3.84 -9.90
C TRP A 305 1.82 4.60 -10.67
N THR A 306 2.10 4.17 -11.90
CA THR A 306 2.88 4.97 -12.86
C THR A 306 2.11 6.23 -13.29
N GLY A 307 2.84 7.21 -13.80
CA GLY A 307 2.29 8.39 -14.45
C GLY A 307 1.52 9.36 -13.54
N ASN A 308 1.10 10.45 -14.15
CA ASN A 308 0.37 11.55 -13.55
C ASN A 308 -1.14 11.27 -13.33
N ASN A 309 -1.72 11.99 -12.36
CA ASN A 309 -3.16 11.92 -12.13
C ASN A 309 -3.94 12.56 -13.29
N PRO A 310 -4.90 11.85 -13.90
CA PRO A 310 -5.71 12.39 -15.00
C PRO A 310 -6.77 13.39 -14.53
N VAL A 311 -6.97 14.45 -15.31
CA VAL A 311 -7.99 15.49 -15.10
C VAL A 311 -8.65 15.82 -16.44
N CYS A 312 -9.97 15.97 -16.47
CA CYS A 312 -10.69 16.42 -17.66
C CYS A 312 -10.97 17.93 -17.59
N LEU A 313 -10.41 18.70 -18.53
CA LEU A 313 -10.61 20.14 -18.66
C LEU A 313 -11.45 20.46 -19.91
N LEU A 314 -12.08 21.63 -19.98
CA LEU A 314 -12.90 22.02 -21.14
C LEU A 314 -12.08 22.10 -22.45
N LEU A 315 -12.73 21.89 -23.60
CA LEU A 315 -12.12 22.05 -24.94
C LEU A 315 -11.55 23.45 -25.25
N SER A 316 -11.80 24.47 -24.41
CA SER A 316 -11.13 25.78 -24.49
C SER A 316 -9.62 25.70 -24.16
N VAL A 317 -9.16 24.54 -23.70
CA VAL A 317 -7.78 24.25 -23.33
C VAL A 317 -7.04 23.58 -24.48
N GLU A 318 -5.83 24.07 -24.74
CA GLU A 318 -4.90 23.49 -25.71
C GLU A 318 -3.83 22.71 -24.94
N TYR A 319 -3.82 21.39 -25.09
CA TYR A 319 -2.91 20.49 -24.36
C TYR A 319 -2.18 19.55 -25.32
N CYS A 320 -0.87 19.44 -25.14
CA CYS A 320 0.01 18.57 -25.90
C CYS A 320 1.00 17.86 -24.98
N ASN A 321 0.81 16.56 -24.81
CA ASN A 321 1.68 15.68 -24.03
C ASN A 321 2.66 14.87 -24.89
N ILE A 322 2.74 15.14 -26.20
CA ILE A 322 3.78 14.61 -27.11
C ILE A 322 3.75 13.06 -27.29
N ASP A 323 2.86 12.35 -26.60
CA ASP A 323 2.72 10.89 -26.61
C ASP A 323 2.26 10.30 -27.95
N LYS A 324 1.54 11.09 -28.74
CA LYS A 324 1.14 10.70 -30.10
C LYS A 324 2.14 11.33 -31.06
N SER A 325 2.49 10.62 -32.13
CA SER A 325 3.47 11.06 -33.13
C SER A 325 3.05 12.29 -33.96
N ASP A 326 2.08 13.06 -33.48
CA ASP A 326 1.67 14.37 -33.97
C ASP A 326 2.05 15.44 -32.94
N LEU A 327 2.74 16.50 -33.38
CA LEU A 327 3.17 17.61 -32.50
C LEU A 327 1.99 18.51 -32.04
N CYS A 328 0.77 17.99 -31.97
CA CYS A 328 -0.46 18.69 -31.56
C CYS A 328 -0.64 20.08 -32.23
N GLY A 329 -0.28 20.21 -33.51
CA GLY A 329 -0.34 21.47 -34.26
C GLY A 329 0.86 22.41 -34.11
N TRP A 330 1.81 22.10 -33.22
CA TRP A 330 3.12 22.74 -33.20
C TRP A 330 3.96 22.31 -34.40
N ARG A 331 4.91 23.16 -34.79
CA ARG A 331 5.86 22.88 -35.87
C ARG A 331 7.27 23.26 -35.46
N GLN A 332 8.24 22.49 -35.93
CA GLN A 332 9.64 22.91 -35.90
C GLN A 332 9.80 24.19 -36.72
N ASP A 333 10.62 25.12 -36.25
CA ASP A 333 11.14 26.17 -37.10
C ASP A 333 12.07 25.55 -38.16
N ARG A 334 12.17 26.18 -39.33
CA ARG A 334 13.07 25.71 -40.41
C ARG A 334 14.27 26.62 -40.59
N THR A 335 14.36 27.65 -39.75
CA THR A 335 15.35 28.74 -39.87
C THR A 335 16.38 28.72 -38.75
N ASP A 336 16.23 27.82 -37.78
CA ASP A 336 17.18 27.48 -36.73
C ASP A 336 18.15 26.37 -37.16
N GLN A 337 19.08 26.02 -36.27
CA GLN A 337 20.20 25.13 -36.60
C GLN A 337 19.88 23.65 -36.36
N LEU A 338 18.95 23.37 -35.44
CA LEU A 338 18.62 22.03 -34.96
C LEU A 338 17.10 21.88 -34.85
N ASP A 339 16.63 20.64 -34.94
CA ASP A 339 15.24 20.27 -34.68
C ASP A 339 15.12 19.65 -33.27
N TRP A 340 13.97 19.79 -32.62
CA TRP A 340 13.65 19.00 -31.43
C TRP A 340 13.53 17.51 -31.79
N THR A 341 14.23 16.64 -31.07
CA THR A 341 14.19 15.19 -31.24
C THR A 341 13.12 14.58 -30.36
N TRP A 342 12.42 13.57 -30.85
CA TRP A 342 11.39 12.86 -30.09
C TRP A 342 11.95 11.56 -29.48
N SER A 343 11.61 11.26 -28.23
CA SER A 343 12.08 10.06 -27.52
C SER A 343 11.01 9.48 -26.59
N HIS A 344 11.11 8.18 -26.33
CA HIS A 344 10.31 7.40 -25.36
C HIS A 344 11.12 6.86 -24.18
N SER A 345 12.43 7.09 -24.21
CA SER A 345 13.41 6.47 -23.30
C SER A 345 14.53 7.43 -23.01
N SER A 346 15.37 7.09 -22.02
CA SER A 346 16.59 7.83 -21.68
C SER A 346 17.33 8.37 -22.90
N THR A 347 17.80 9.61 -22.82
CA THR A 347 18.62 10.18 -23.89
C THR A 347 19.93 9.39 -24.03
N PRO A 348 20.56 9.36 -25.22
CA PRO A 348 21.72 8.49 -25.48
C PRO A 348 22.93 8.74 -24.58
N THR A 349 23.02 9.94 -23.99
CA THR A 349 24.14 10.45 -23.20
C THR A 349 23.88 10.25 -21.71
N MET A 350 24.70 9.38 -21.08
CA MET A 350 24.60 9.09 -19.65
C MET A 350 24.72 10.35 -18.77
N ASN A 351 23.90 10.39 -17.71
CA ASN A 351 23.79 11.52 -16.77
C ASN A 351 23.33 12.83 -17.41
N THR A 352 22.47 12.75 -18.42
CA THR A 352 21.79 13.89 -19.03
C THR A 352 20.38 13.48 -19.43
N GLY A 353 19.49 14.45 -19.61
CA GLY A 353 18.11 14.19 -20.03
C GLY A 353 17.28 13.34 -19.03
N PRO A 354 15.98 13.19 -19.29
CA PRO A 354 15.08 12.39 -18.46
C PRO A 354 15.17 10.89 -18.82
N ASN A 355 14.78 10.01 -17.89
CA ASN A 355 14.73 8.56 -18.13
C ASN A 355 13.44 8.10 -18.83
N ASN A 356 12.32 8.69 -18.44
CA ASN A 356 11.00 8.50 -19.03
C ASN A 356 10.38 9.87 -19.30
N ASP A 357 9.31 9.87 -20.08
CA ASP A 357 8.44 11.04 -20.22
C ASP A 357 7.84 11.48 -18.89
N HIS A 358 7.31 12.70 -18.85
CA HIS A 358 6.69 13.22 -17.65
C HIS A 358 5.28 12.66 -17.46
N THR A 359 4.54 12.40 -18.55
CA THR A 359 3.12 12.09 -18.51
C THR A 359 2.82 10.69 -17.97
N MET A 360 3.45 9.66 -18.52
CA MET A 360 3.17 8.24 -18.29
C MET A 360 4.17 7.59 -17.33
N ASP A 361 5.37 8.17 -17.21
CA ASP A 361 6.50 7.69 -16.41
C ASP A 361 6.80 6.20 -16.68
N ASN A 362 6.77 5.83 -17.95
CA ASN A 362 7.12 4.50 -18.44
C ASN A 362 7.50 4.54 -19.92
N SER A 363 7.85 3.38 -20.48
CA SER A 363 8.31 3.26 -21.87
C SER A 363 7.25 3.50 -22.95
N LYS A 364 6.00 3.83 -22.59
CA LYS A 364 4.92 4.14 -23.54
C LYS A 364 4.73 5.64 -23.77
N GLY A 365 5.15 6.48 -22.84
CA GLY A 365 5.03 7.93 -23.00
C GLY A 365 6.20 8.50 -23.80
N SER A 366 6.07 9.75 -24.24
CA SER A 366 7.05 10.39 -25.13
C SER A 366 7.27 11.86 -24.80
N TYR A 367 8.46 12.36 -25.09
CA TYR A 367 8.82 13.75 -24.88
C TYR A 367 9.70 14.28 -26.03
N LEU A 368 9.84 15.60 -26.10
CA LEU A 368 10.79 16.25 -27.01
C LEU A 368 12.05 16.65 -26.26
N TYR A 369 13.21 16.50 -26.90
CA TYR A 369 14.46 16.98 -26.36
C TYR A 369 15.41 17.53 -27.42
N LEU A 370 16.31 18.41 -27.00
CA LEU A 370 17.44 18.85 -27.77
C LEU A 370 18.59 17.86 -27.57
N GLU A 371 18.95 17.13 -28.62
CA GLU A 371 20.15 16.28 -28.65
C GLU A 371 21.40 17.15 -28.74
N SER A 372 22.29 17.05 -27.75
CA SER A 372 23.47 17.91 -27.67
C SER A 372 24.78 17.23 -28.07
N SER A 373 24.75 15.94 -28.41
CA SER A 373 25.93 15.20 -28.87
C SER A 373 26.33 15.50 -30.33
N SER A 374 27.50 15.02 -30.74
CA SER A 374 28.06 15.24 -32.08
C SER A 374 27.05 14.87 -33.18
N PRO A 375 26.82 15.73 -34.20
CA PRO A 375 27.67 16.83 -34.65
C PRO A 375 27.31 18.24 -34.11
N VAL A 376 26.54 18.35 -33.02
CA VAL A 376 26.08 19.63 -32.49
C VAL A 376 27.22 20.52 -31.97
N SER A 377 27.19 21.80 -32.35
CA SER A 377 28.10 22.83 -31.85
C SER A 377 27.48 23.62 -30.69
N PRO A 378 28.27 24.11 -29.72
CA PRO A 378 27.77 24.93 -28.62
C PRO A 378 26.99 26.17 -29.10
N GLY A 379 25.84 26.42 -28.47
CA GLY A 379 25.00 27.59 -28.76
C GLY A 379 24.07 27.44 -29.97
N GLN A 380 24.03 26.27 -30.61
CA GLN A 380 23.03 25.95 -31.62
C GLN A 380 21.63 25.85 -30.99
N LYS A 381 20.60 26.12 -31.80
CA LYS A 381 19.25 26.31 -31.32
C LYS A 381 18.26 25.38 -32.00
N ALA A 382 17.29 24.90 -31.23
CA ALA A 382 16.07 24.27 -31.72
C ALA A 382 14.85 25.04 -31.24
N ARG A 383 13.90 25.32 -32.13
CA ARG A 383 12.72 26.15 -31.90
C ARG A 383 11.46 25.42 -32.32
N LEU A 384 10.53 25.34 -31.38
CA LEU A 384 9.18 24.82 -31.60
C LEU A 384 8.19 25.99 -31.62
N ILE A 385 7.38 26.09 -32.67
CA ILE A 385 6.45 27.20 -32.90
C ILE A 385 5.01 26.71 -32.83
N SER A 386 4.19 27.39 -32.05
CA SER A 386 2.77 27.09 -31.93
C SER A 386 1.95 27.47 -33.18
N THR A 387 0.69 27.06 -33.19
CA THR A 387 -0.35 27.67 -34.04
C THR A 387 -0.56 29.15 -33.66
N ILE A 388 -1.36 29.87 -34.45
CA ILE A 388 -1.71 31.26 -34.16
C ILE A 388 -2.86 31.28 -33.17
N PHE A 389 -2.63 31.87 -32.00
CA PHE A 389 -3.65 32.09 -30.98
C PHE A 389 -4.32 33.45 -31.17
N ARG A 390 -5.64 33.49 -30.93
CA ARG A 390 -6.40 34.72 -30.84
C ARG A 390 -6.46 35.17 -29.38
N PRO A 391 -6.28 36.47 -29.09
CA PRO A 391 -6.35 36.97 -27.73
C PRO A 391 -7.77 36.78 -27.17
N TYR A 392 -7.87 36.20 -25.98
CA TYR A 392 -9.11 36.18 -25.21
C TYR A 392 -9.35 37.55 -24.54
N SER A 393 -10.53 37.75 -23.97
CA SER A 393 -10.84 38.93 -23.15
C SER A 393 -10.05 38.99 -21.83
N SER A 394 -9.20 38.01 -21.54
CA SER A 394 -8.42 37.85 -20.31
C SER A 394 -7.00 37.37 -20.60
N ASP A 395 -6.09 37.55 -19.65
CA ASP A 395 -4.71 37.06 -19.71
C ASP A 395 -4.66 35.53 -19.93
N MET A 396 -3.72 35.08 -20.76
CA MET A 396 -3.48 33.66 -21.03
C MET A 396 -2.25 33.17 -20.27
N CYS A 397 -2.21 31.87 -20.00
CA CYS A 397 -1.13 31.23 -19.27
C CYS A 397 -0.65 30.01 -20.04
N LEU A 398 0.68 29.91 -20.19
CA LEU A 398 1.38 28.73 -20.67
C LEU A 398 1.97 28.00 -19.47
N ARG A 399 1.76 26.69 -19.42
CA ARG A 399 2.42 25.77 -18.49
C ARG A 399 3.06 24.65 -19.30
N PHE A 400 4.28 24.26 -18.97
CA PHE A 400 4.91 23.09 -19.58
C PHE A 400 5.93 22.49 -18.61
N TRP A 401 6.25 21.22 -18.81
CA TRP A 401 7.30 20.54 -18.08
C TRP A 401 8.60 20.58 -18.87
N TYR A 402 9.71 20.70 -18.17
CA TYR A 402 11.04 20.74 -18.75
C TYR A 402 12.02 19.93 -17.90
N HIS A 403 13.06 19.39 -18.53
CA HIS A 403 14.16 18.68 -17.88
C HIS A 403 15.48 19.25 -18.37
N MET A 404 16.38 19.59 -17.45
CA MET A 404 17.66 20.23 -17.73
C MET A 404 18.71 19.74 -16.73
N PHE A 405 19.32 18.58 -17.02
CA PHE A 405 20.33 17.96 -16.15
C PHE A 405 21.63 17.71 -16.90
N GLY A 406 22.74 18.23 -16.37
CA GLY A 406 24.05 18.06 -16.97
C GLY A 406 25.06 19.12 -16.56
N SER A 407 26.34 18.76 -16.56
CA SER A 407 27.42 19.64 -16.09
C SER A 407 27.69 20.84 -17.00
N SER A 408 27.13 20.86 -18.20
CA SER A 408 27.33 21.94 -19.18
C SER A 408 26.01 22.39 -19.79
N MET A 409 24.94 22.48 -19.01
CA MET A 409 23.62 22.87 -19.52
C MET A 409 23.63 24.21 -20.26
N GLY A 410 22.85 24.27 -21.33
CA GLY A 410 22.57 25.49 -22.07
C GLY A 410 21.41 26.29 -21.49
N GLU A 411 20.53 26.77 -22.35
CA GLU A 411 19.44 27.69 -21.99
C GLU A 411 18.13 27.32 -22.68
N LEU A 412 17.02 27.40 -21.93
CA LEU A 412 15.67 27.23 -22.44
C LEU A 412 14.94 28.58 -22.36
N ARG A 413 14.31 29.00 -23.46
CA ARG A 413 13.61 30.28 -23.58
C ARG A 413 12.21 30.09 -24.14
N VAL A 414 11.31 31.01 -23.77
CA VAL A 414 10.01 31.16 -24.42
C VAL A 414 9.86 32.59 -24.93
N TYR A 415 9.43 32.72 -26.19
CA TYR A 415 9.14 34.00 -26.81
C TYR A 415 7.66 34.14 -27.15
N LEU A 416 7.15 35.36 -26.97
CA LEU A 416 5.90 35.82 -27.55
C LEU A 416 6.19 36.44 -28.93
N ARG A 417 5.70 35.81 -29.98
CA ARG A 417 5.87 36.27 -31.37
C ARG A 417 4.62 37.02 -31.84
N ILE A 418 4.79 38.31 -32.15
CA ILE A 418 3.73 39.18 -32.70
C ILE A 418 4.24 39.79 -34.01
N ARG A 419 3.51 39.58 -35.11
CA ARG A 419 3.88 40.10 -36.45
C ARG A 419 5.35 39.79 -36.81
N SER A 420 5.80 38.57 -36.52
CA SER A 420 7.17 38.08 -36.75
C SER A 420 8.28 38.71 -35.88
N ARG A 421 7.92 39.43 -34.81
CA ARG A 421 8.87 39.92 -33.82
C ARG A 421 8.77 39.12 -32.52
N ASP A 422 9.89 38.60 -32.06
CA ASP A 422 9.98 37.77 -30.86
C ASP A 422 10.33 38.64 -29.65
N SER A 423 9.53 38.52 -28.59
CA SER A 423 9.78 39.13 -27.28
C SER A 423 9.99 38.01 -26.26
N ASN A 424 11.16 37.96 -25.62
CA ASN A 424 11.44 36.94 -24.61
C ASN A 424 10.55 37.16 -23.38
N ILE A 425 9.80 36.14 -22.98
CA ILE A 425 8.88 36.16 -21.83
C ILE A 425 9.28 35.16 -20.73
N PHE A 426 10.26 34.29 -20.99
CA PHE A 426 10.80 33.32 -20.04
C PHE A 426 12.21 32.88 -20.48
N SER A 427 13.12 32.72 -19.52
CA SER A 427 14.46 32.17 -19.73
C SER A 427 14.93 31.45 -18.48
N ILE A 428 15.56 30.28 -18.67
CA ILE A 428 16.22 29.52 -17.62
C ILE A 428 17.51 28.89 -18.15
N ARG A 429 18.55 28.84 -17.31
CA ARG A 429 19.92 28.46 -17.69
C ARG A 429 20.53 27.51 -16.68
N GLY A 430 21.51 26.73 -17.14
CA GLY A 430 22.32 25.89 -16.25
C GLY A 430 21.56 24.67 -15.74
N ASP A 431 22.24 23.85 -14.94
CA ASP A 431 21.71 22.61 -14.37
C ASP A 431 20.53 22.90 -13.43
N GLN A 432 19.40 22.26 -13.69
CA GLN A 432 18.17 22.33 -12.91
C GLN A 432 17.93 21.05 -12.10
N GLY A 433 18.82 20.06 -12.19
CA GLY A 433 18.67 18.75 -11.56
C GLY A 433 17.93 17.75 -12.43
N LYS A 434 17.96 16.49 -12.00
CA LYS A 434 17.51 15.32 -12.80
C LYS A 434 16.01 15.03 -12.76
N GLU A 435 15.21 15.90 -12.15
CA GLU A 435 13.76 15.77 -12.11
C GLU A 435 13.10 16.67 -13.15
N TRP A 436 11.95 16.23 -13.67
CA TRP A 436 11.07 17.09 -14.45
C TRP A 436 10.61 18.29 -13.60
N ARG A 437 10.63 19.49 -14.18
CA ARG A 437 10.22 20.74 -13.53
C ARG A 437 9.15 21.44 -14.34
N VAL A 438 8.27 22.16 -13.65
CA VAL A 438 7.19 22.92 -14.29
C VAL A 438 7.57 24.38 -14.46
N ALA A 439 7.31 24.94 -15.64
CA ALA A 439 7.35 26.37 -15.91
C ALA A 439 5.92 26.91 -16.06
N ASP A 440 5.66 28.07 -15.47
CA ASP A 440 4.40 28.82 -15.60
C ASP A 440 4.71 30.22 -16.16
N VAL A 441 4.16 30.55 -17.32
CA VAL A 441 4.45 31.79 -18.05
C VAL A 441 3.16 32.53 -18.37
N VAL A 442 3.06 33.77 -17.91
CA VAL A 442 1.91 34.65 -18.22
C VAL A 442 2.09 35.27 -19.60
N ILE A 443 1.06 35.17 -20.43
CA ILE A 443 1.02 35.69 -21.80
C ILE A 443 0.05 36.87 -21.84
N LYS A 444 0.59 38.04 -22.19
CA LYS A 444 -0.18 39.27 -22.35
C LYS A 444 -0.12 39.72 -23.80
N SER A 445 -1.23 39.57 -24.51
CA SER A 445 -1.39 40.07 -25.88
C SER A 445 -2.82 40.49 -26.14
N THR A 446 -2.99 41.62 -26.83
CA THR A 446 -4.29 42.11 -27.32
C THR A 446 -4.47 41.85 -28.82
N VAL A 447 -3.49 41.21 -29.46
CA VAL A 447 -3.49 40.84 -30.89
C VAL A 447 -3.12 39.37 -31.06
N ASN A 448 -3.36 38.82 -32.25
CA ASN A 448 -2.96 37.45 -32.56
C ASN A 448 -1.45 37.25 -32.34
N PHE A 449 -1.09 36.13 -31.73
CA PHE A 449 0.27 35.83 -31.33
C PHE A 449 0.62 34.36 -31.53
N GLN A 450 1.92 34.05 -31.51
CA GLN A 450 2.44 32.68 -31.43
C GLN A 450 3.38 32.57 -30.23
N ILE A 451 3.57 31.35 -29.76
CA ILE A 451 4.54 30.99 -28.74
C ILE A 451 5.68 30.25 -29.43
N VAL A 452 6.92 30.60 -29.07
CA VAL A 452 8.13 29.94 -29.57
C VAL A 452 8.92 29.43 -28.38
N ILE A 453 9.13 28.12 -28.29
CA ILE A 453 9.98 27.49 -27.27
C ILE A 453 11.33 27.21 -27.91
N GLU A 454 12.40 27.83 -27.40
CA GLU A 454 13.76 27.75 -27.94
C GLU A 454 14.68 27.06 -26.91
N ALA A 455 15.27 25.93 -27.28
CA ALA A 455 16.37 25.31 -26.54
C ALA A 455 17.70 25.67 -27.21
N ILE A 456 18.71 25.97 -26.40
CA ILE A 456 20.05 26.36 -26.83
C ILE A 456 21.04 25.35 -26.24
N SER A 457 21.84 24.70 -27.08
CA SER A 457 22.84 23.72 -26.65
C SER A 457 23.93 24.38 -25.79
N GLY A 458 24.38 23.65 -24.79
CA GLY A 458 25.46 24.10 -23.92
C GLY A 458 26.85 23.85 -24.51
N PRO A 459 27.93 24.12 -23.73
CA PRO A 459 29.31 23.95 -24.19
C PRO A 459 29.74 22.52 -24.52
N SER A 460 28.99 21.49 -24.10
CA SER A 460 29.31 20.09 -24.38
C SER A 460 28.05 19.23 -24.53
N PHE A 461 28.22 17.97 -24.92
CA PHE A 461 27.17 16.95 -25.03
C PHE A 461 26.45 16.62 -23.72
N ARG A 462 26.88 17.21 -22.60
CA ARG A 462 26.20 17.10 -21.30
C ARG A 462 25.15 18.20 -21.13
N SER A 463 24.33 18.43 -22.15
CA SER A 463 23.40 19.59 -22.18
C SER A 463 22.04 19.30 -22.80
N ASP A 464 21.55 18.07 -22.71
CA ASP A 464 20.24 17.70 -23.24
C ASP A 464 19.11 18.41 -22.49
N ILE A 465 18.26 19.13 -23.23
CA ILE A 465 17.12 19.89 -22.70
C ILE A 465 15.85 19.22 -23.21
N ALA A 466 14.99 18.75 -22.31
CA ALA A 466 13.71 18.15 -22.68
C ALA A 466 12.51 19.00 -22.29
N ILE A 467 11.40 18.84 -23.02
CA ILE A 467 10.09 19.43 -22.71
C ILE A 467 8.98 18.39 -22.89
N ASP A 468 7.92 18.54 -22.10
CA ASP A 468 6.72 17.71 -22.13
C ASP A 468 5.50 18.49 -21.58
N ASP A 469 4.30 17.94 -21.74
CA ASP A 469 3.06 18.40 -21.08
C ASP A 469 2.76 19.90 -21.26
N ILE A 470 2.72 20.34 -22.51
CA ILE A 470 2.48 21.74 -22.90
C ILE A 470 0.98 22.06 -22.80
N LEU A 471 0.63 22.97 -21.91
CA LEU A 471 -0.74 23.38 -21.59
C LEU A 471 -0.89 24.90 -21.78
N ILE A 472 -1.83 25.30 -22.63
CA ILE A 472 -2.17 26.71 -22.87
C ILE A 472 -3.66 26.92 -22.63
N THR A 473 -3.99 27.88 -21.77
CA THR A 473 -5.37 28.20 -21.40
C THR A 473 -5.44 29.61 -20.82
N THR A 474 -6.63 30.10 -20.44
CA THR A 474 -6.74 31.36 -19.71
C THR A 474 -6.08 31.22 -18.32
N CYS A 475 -5.54 32.32 -17.79
CA CYS A 475 -4.92 32.24 -16.46
C CYS A 475 -5.91 31.88 -15.35
N THR A 476 -7.21 32.17 -15.52
CA THR A 476 -8.27 31.77 -14.60
C THR A 476 -8.48 30.26 -14.61
N GLU A 477 -8.63 29.65 -15.78
CA GLU A 477 -8.73 28.18 -15.94
C GLU A 477 -7.45 27.49 -15.44
N MET A 478 -6.28 28.09 -15.67
CA MET A 478 -5.00 27.59 -15.15
C MET A 478 -4.97 27.56 -13.61
N GLN A 479 -5.56 28.56 -12.93
CA GLN A 479 -5.68 28.54 -11.48
C GLN A 479 -6.62 27.44 -10.99
N GLU A 480 -7.71 27.19 -11.71
CA GLU A 480 -8.62 26.08 -11.41
C GLU A 480 -7.94 24.73 -11.60
N TYR A 481 -7.19 24.53 -12.69
CA TYR A 481 -6.38 23.33 -12.90
C TYR A 481 -5.37 23.11 -11.76
N LYS A 482 -4.64 24.16 -11.35
CA LYS A 482 -3.72 24.09 -10.20
C LYS A 482 -4.44 23.74 -8.90
N ARG A 483 -5.67 24.23 -8.70
CA ARG A 483 -6.51 23.90 -7.53
C ARG A 483 -6.92 22.43 -7.56
N LEU A 484 -7.35 21.91 -8.70
CA LEU A 484 -7.69 20.50 -8.87
C LEU A 484 -6.49 19.60 -8.61
N LEU A 485 -5.31 19.92 -9.18
CA LEU A 485 -4.07 19.20 -8.92
C LEU A 485 -3.66 19.27 -7.44
N LYS A 486 -3.77 20.44 -6.79
CA LYS A 486 -3.48 20.56 -5.35
C LYS A 486 -4.44 19.76 -4.51
N ASN A 487 -5.73 19.68 -4.83
CA ASN A 487 -6.67 18.83 -4.09
C ASN A 487 -6.37 17.33 -4.29
N THR A 488 -5.86 16.93 -5.46
CA THR A 488 -5.41 15.56 -5.72
C THR A 488 -4.07 15.24 -5.02
N ILE A 489 -3.14 16.20 -4.98
CA ILE A 489 -1.86 16.10 -4.27
C ILE A 489 -2.03 16.21 -2.75
N GLN A 490 -3.00 16.98 -2.26
CA GLN A 490 -3.33 17.08 -0.84
C GLN A 490 -4.09 15.83 -0.39
N LYS A 491 -4.87 15.18 -1.28
CA LYS A 491 -5.35 13.80 -1.11
C LYS A 491 -4.21 12.78 -1.07
N SER A 492 -3.21 12.85 -1.96
CA SER A 492 -2.08 11.89 -1.98
C SER A 492 -1.02 12.11 -0.88
N ILE A 493 -0.76 13.37 -0.50
CA ILE A 493 0.11 13.72 0.64
C ILE A 493 -0.60 13.39 1.96
N SER A 494 -1.92 13.60 2.08
CA SER A 494 -2.68 13.10 3.24
C SER A 494 -2.74 11.57 3.36
N GLN A 495 -2.43 10.85 2.28
CA GLN A 495 -2.23 9.39 2.28
C GLN A 495 -0.80 8.97 2.66
N LEU A 496 0.21 9.84 2.45
CA LEU A 496 1.62 9.58 2.76
C LEU A 496 2.07 10.16 4.11
N THR A 497 1.35 11.15 4.65
CA THR A 497 1.50 11.65 6.01
C THR A 497 0.23 11.30 6.77
N GLY A 498 0.22 10.12 7.40
CA GLY A 498 -0.90 9.72 8.25
C GLY A 498 -1.20 10.83 9.26
N ILE A 499 -2.38 11.46 9.11
CA ILE A 499 -3.35 11.90 10.12
C ILE A 499 -4.47 12.65 9.37
N GLY A 500 -5.66 12.04 9.30
CA GLY A 500 -6.95 12.74 9.13
C GLY A 500 -7.58 12.83 7.74
N LEU A 501 -8.61 12.00 7.52
CA LEU A 501 -9.77 12.17 6.61
C LEU A 501 -9.75 11.55 5.20
N LEU A 502 -9.73 10.22 5.15
CA LEU A 502 -10.87 9.37 4.73
C LEU A 502 -10.64 7.95 5.28
N LYS A 503 -10.25 7.88 6.56
CA LYS A 503 -10.22 6.62 7.29
C LYS A 503 -11.67 6.27 7.62
N ARG A 504 -12.07 5.02 7.41
CA ARG A 504 -13.22 4.45 8.13
C ARG A 504 -13.00 4.75 9.61
N GLN A 505 -13.85 5.57 10.22
CA GLN A 505 -13.67 5.86 11.64
C GLN A 505 -14.31 4.71 12.39
N ARG A 506 -13.49 3.73 12.71
CA ARG A 506 -13.89 2.53 13.42
C ARG A 506 -13.56 2.67 14.89
N CYS A 507 -14.46 2.17 15.73
CA CYS A 507 -14.21 1.96 17.14
C CYS A 507 -14.97 0.71 17.59
N ASN A 508 -14.23 -0.35 17.90
CA ASN A 508 -14.70 -1.60 18.49
C ASN A 508 -14.58 -1.59 20.02
N PHE A 509 -14.17 -0.47 20.62
CA PHE A 509 -14.03 -0.27 22.05
C PHE A 509 -13.16 -1.29 22.82
N ASP A 510 -12.45 -2.24 22.21
CA ASP A 510 -11.71 -3.27 22.97
C ASP A 510 -10.57 -2.71 23.86
N ASP A 511 -9.79 -1.78 23.31
CA ASP A 511 -8.61 -1.20 23.96
C ASP A 511 -8.95 0.07 24.74
N ASP A 512 -9.65 1.02 24.09
CA ASP A 512 -9.99 2.34 24.64
C ASP A 512 -11.28 2.92 24.01
N LEU A 513 -11.62 4.17 24.33
CA LEU A 513 -12.80 4.87 23.81
C LEU A 513 -12.61 5.48 22.41
N CYS A 514 -11.50 5.24 21.72
CA CYS A 514 -11.17 5.78 20.39
C CYS A 514 -11.33 7.31 20.26
N GLY A 515 -11.07 8.05 21.34
CA GLY A 515 -11.24 9.51 21.40
C GLY A 515 -12.68 9.98 21.60
N TRP A 516 -13.63 9.07 21.84
CA TRP A 516 -14.97 9.43 22.31
C TRP A 516 -14.89 10.03 23.72
N THR A 517 -15.74 11.01 23.98
CA THR A 517 -15.75 11.76 25.24
C THR A 517 -17.14 11.72 25.86
N GLN A 518 -17.23 11.38 27.14
CA GLN A 518 -18.48 11.45 27.90
C GLN A 518 -18.98 12.90 28.01
N GLU A 519 -20.29 13.09 28.06
CA GLU A 519 -20.90 14.36 28.46
C GLU A 519 -20.53 14.68 29.91
N GLN A 520 -20.29 15.95 30.24
CA GLN A 520 -19.93 16.33 31.62
C GLN A 520 -21.14 16.77 32.45
N ASN A 521 -22.28 17.01 31.80
CA ASN A 521 -23.50 17.54 32.43
C ASN A 521 -24.67 16.55 32.42
N ASP A 522 -24.45 15.28 32.07
CA ASP A 522 -25.45 14.23 32.18
C ASP A 522 -25.46 13.61 33.59
N ILE A 523 -26.35 12.64 33.83
CA ILE A 523 -26.61 12.13 35.19
C ILE A 523 -25.63 11.00 35.56
N PHE A 524 -25.05 10.32 34.57
CA PHE A 524 -24.08 9.24 34.70
C PHE A 524 -23.42 8.94 33.34
N ASP A 525 -22.28 8.23 33.33
CA ASP A 525 -21.49 7.94 32.13
C ASP A 525 -21.77 6.55 31.52
N TRP A 526 -21.49 6.39 30.21
CA TRP A 526 -21.38 5.07 29.57
C TRP A 526 -20.22 4.26 30.18
N THR A 527 -20.46 3.02 30.56
CA THR A 527 -19.45 2.15 31.18
C THR A 527 -18.77 1.27 30.13
N HIS A 528 -17.43 1.28 30.13
CA HIS A 528 -16.58 0.45 29.29
C HIS A 528 -16.29 -0.89 29.97
N HIS A 529 -16.80 -1.99 29.42
CA HIS A 529 -16.95 -3.25 30.17
C HIS A 529 -16.70 -4.51 29.35
N TYR A 530 -16.23 -5.57 30.00
CA TYR A 530 -16.08 -6.92 29.43
C TYR A 530 -17.00 -7.92 30.13
N GLY A 531 -17.47 -8.93 29.41
CA GLY A 531 -18.35 -9.97 29.96
C GLY A 531 -19.81 -9.50 30.15
N PRO A 532 -20.62 -10.16 30.99
CA PRO A 532 -22.03 -9.84 31.16
C PRO A 532 -22.23 -8.56 31.99
N THR A 533 -23.34 -7.84 31.77
CA THR A 533 -23.71 -6.67 32.59
C THR A 533 -24.04 -7.11 34.04
N THR A 534 -24.02 -6.14 34.96
CA THR A 534 -24.08 -6.46 36.40
C THR A 534 -25.47 -6.97 36.84
N THR A 535 -26.52 -6.56 36.15
CA THR A 535 -27.89 -6.97 36.46
C THR A 535 -28.21 -8.30 35.75
N ILE A 536 -28.68 -9.29 36.51
CA ILE A 536 -28.96 -10.63 35.97
C ILE A 536 -30.16 -10.56 35.01
N GLY A 537 -30.00 -11.10 33.80
CA GLY A 537 -31.06 -11.20 32.80
C GLY A 537 -31.31 -9.89 32.03
N THR A 538 -30.29 -9.04 31.93
CA THR A 538 -30.31 -7.78 31.17
C THR A 538 -29.00 -7.63 30.38
N GLY A 539 -29.00 -6.75 29.38
CA GLY A 539 -27.82 -6.48 28.54
C GLY A 539 -27.28 -7.68 27.75
N PRO A 540 -26.11 -7.50 27.09
CA PRO A 540 -25.40 -8.59 26.43
C PRO A 540 -24.64 -9.47 27.43
N SER A 541 -24.47 -10.76 27.11
CA SER A 541 -23.67 -11.69 27.94
C SER A 541 -22.17 -11.50 27.81
N CYS A 542 -21.73 -10.91 26.70
CA CYS A 542 -20.34 -10.59 26.38
C CYS A 542 -20.29 -9.68 25.15
N ASP A 543 -19.08 -9.20 24.86
CA ASP A 543 -18.74 -8.46 23.65
C ASP A 543 -19.14 -9.17 22.34
N ARG A 544 -19.41 -8.38 21.29
CA ARG A 544 -19.91 -8.91 20.01
C ARG A 544 -18.84 -9.67 19.23
N THR A 545 -17.60 -9.23 19.29
CA THR A 545 -16.51 -9.76 18.46
C THR A 545 -15.69 -10.81 19.21
N ASN A 546 -15.46 -10.63 20.52
CA ASN A 546 -14.66 -11.55 21.33
C ASN A 546 -15.21 -11.67 22.77
N CYS A 547 -15.91 -12.75 23.07
CA CYS A 547 -16.50 -12.93 24.41
C CYS A 547 -15.50 -13.12 25.57
N ILE A 548 -14.20 -13.35 25.31
CA ILE A 548 -13.21 -13.61 26.36
C ILE A 548 -12.53 -12.32 26.81
N MET A 549 -12.15 -11.45 25.87
CA MET A 549 -11.39 -10.23 26.17
C MET A 549 -12.00 -8.95 25.60
N GLY A 550 -13.02 -9.08 24.74
CA GLY A 550 -13.62 -7.93 24.08
C GLY A 550 -14.42 -7.06 25.05
N LYS A 551 -14.55 -5.78 24.70
CA LYS A 551 -15.23 -4.78 25.52
C LYS A 551 -16.18 -3.93 24.71
N TYR A 552 -17.30 -3.57 25.34
CA TYR A 552 -18.34 -2.73 24.77
C TYR A 552 -18.74 -1.60 25.71
N LEU A 553 -19.55 -0.67 25.22
CA LEU A 553 -20.15 0.40 26.03
C LEU A 553 -21.58 0.06 26.40
N TYR A 554 -21.94 0.23 27.67
CA TYR A 554 -23.32 0.09 28.14
C TYR A 554 -23.67 1.12 29.22
N ILE A 555 -24.97 1.34 29.43
CA ILE A 555 -25.45 2.14 30.56
C ILE A 555 -25.89 1.25 31.72
N GLU A 556 -25.44 1.58 32.93
CA GLU A 556 -25.82 0.88 34.15
C GLU A 556 -27.10 1.50 34.76
N ALA A 557 -28.22 0.77 34.67
CA ALA A 557 -29.52 1.27 35.08
C ALA A 557 -29.82 1.15 36.59
N SER A 558 -28.92 0.59 37.40
CA SER A 558 -29.11 0.46 38.85
C SER A 558 -28.95 1.78 39.64
N ALA A 559 -29.31 1.73 40.92
CA ALA A 559 -29.33 2.90 41.81
C ALA A 559 -27.97 3.65 41.83
N PRO A 560 -27.96 5.00 41.98
CA PRO A 560 -29.09 5.91 42.20
C PRO A 560 -29.97 6.30 40.98
N ARG A 561 -29.82 5.67 39.81
CA ARG A 561 -30.48 6.12 38.58
C ARG A 561 -32.02 6.03 38.67
N MET A 562 -32.69 7.08 38.22
CA MET A 562 -34.15 7.28 38.18
C MET A 562 -34.70 7.21 36.76
N ARG A 563 -36.02 7.10 36.64
CA ARG A 563 -36.69 6.92 35.35
C ARG A 563 -36.50 8.18 34.52
N GLY A 564 -36.04 8.01 33.27
CA GLY A 564 -35.78 9.14 32.37
C GLY A 564 -34.40 9.77 32.53
N ASP A 565 -33.58 9.30 33.48
CA ASP A 565 -32.17 9.67 33.52
C ASP A 565 -31.49 9.23 32.22
N TYR A 566 -30.58 10.03 31.71
CA TYR A 566 -29.88 9.75 30.47
C TYR A 566 -28.37 9.92 30.64
N SER A 567 -27.64 9.23 29.75
CA SER A 567 -26.20 9.37 29.55
C SER A 567 -25.91 9.61 28.08
N ALA A 568 -24.94 10.48 27.77
CA ALA A 568 -24.55 10.80 26.41
C ALA A 568 -23.03 10.72 26.21
N ILE A 569 -22.61 10.16 25.08
CA ILE A 569 -21.19 10.12 24.68
C ILE A 569 -21.01 10.67 23.27
N TYR A 570 -19.96 11.47 23.08
CA TYR A 570 -19.67 12.18 21.84
C TYR A 570 -18.49 11.55 21.12
N SER A 571 -18.63 11.37 19.81
CA SER A 571 -17.51 11.06 18.95
C SER A 571 -16.53 12.24 18.85
N PRO A 572 -15.30 12.02 18.35
CA PRO A 572 -14.47 13.10 17.83
C PRO A 572 -15.20 13.94 16.76
N VAL A 573 -14.71 15.16 16.50
CA VAL A 573 -15.27 16.03 15.44
C VAL A 573 -14.85 15.50 14.07
N PHE A 574 -15.85 15.24 13.22
CA PHE A 574 -15.71 14.75 11.86
C PHE A 574 -16.01 15.86 10.85
N GLN A 575 -15.40 15.82 9.66
CA GLN A 575 -15.66 16.83 8.61
C GLN A 575 -16.91 16.49 7.80
N GLY A 576 -17.81 17.46 7.64
CA GLY A 576 -18.96 17.35 6.73
C GLY A 576 -18.66 17.97 5.38
N LEU A 577 -18.56 17.14 4.34
CA LEU A 577 -18.41 17.55 2.93
C LEU A 577 -19.17 16.61 1.98
N SER A 578 -19.91 15.64 2.52
CA SER A 578 -20.55 14.56 1.76
C SER A 578 -21.62 13.86 2.61
N THR A 579 -22.43 13.02 1.97
CA THR A 579 -23.18 11.96 2.67
C THR A 579 -22.21 11.01 3.39
N LYS A 580 -22.64 10.51 4.55
CA LYS A 580 -21.94 9.56 5.42
C LYS A 580 -22.88 8.41 5.79
N CYS A 581 -22.26 7.27 6.06
CA CYS A 581 -22.89 6.08 6.60
C CYS A 581 -22.34 5.81 8.00
N ILE A 582 -23.21 5.81 9.01
CA ILE A 582 -22.91 5.30 10.34
C ILE A 582 -23.38 3.85 10.42
N THR A 583 -22.54 2.96 10.91
CA THR A 583 -22.94 1.60 11.28
C THR A 583 -22.46 1.27 12.68
N PHE A 584 -23.22 0.49 13.43
CA PHE A 584 -22.85 0.03 14.77
C PHE A 584 -23.70 -1.18 15.16
N TYR A 585 -23.27 -1.90 16.20
CA TYR A 585 -24.06 -2.93 16.85
C TYR A 585 -24.65 -2.41 18.16
N TYR A 586 -25.84 -2.88 18.52
CA TYR A 586 -26.51 -2.52 19.77
C TYR A 586 -27.19 -3.72 20.41
N ASN A 587 -27.26 -3.74 21.74
CA ASN A 587 -28.01 -4.70 22.53
C ASN A 587 -28.97 -3.93 23.44
N MET A 588 -30.23 -4.39 23.52
CA MET A 588 -31.23 -3.81 24.41
C MET A 588 -32.05 -4.94 25.03
N HIS A 589 -31.56 -5.50 26.13
CA HIS A 589 -32.22 -6.60 26.83
C HIS A 589 -32.70 -6.25 28.24
N GLY A 590 -34.00 -6.45 28.48
CA GLY A 590 -34.61 -6.34 29.81
C GLY A 590 -36.06 -5.88 29.80
N ILE A 591 -36.78 -6.14 30.89
CA ILE A 591 -38.24 -5.94 30.99
C ILE A 591 -38.66 -4.48 31.16
N SER A 592 -37.73 -3.60 31.56
CA SER A 592 -38.00 -2.19 31.80
C SER A 592 -37.24 -1.26 30.85
N MET A 593 -36.97 -1.73 29.63
CA MET A 593 -36.11 -1.06 28.66
C MET A 593 -36.52 0.38 28.36
N GLY A 594 -35.53 1.26 28.30
CA GLY A 594 -35.69 2.66 27.89
C GLY A 594 -35.46 2.85 26.39
N THR A 595 -34.75 3.92 26.03
CA THR A 595 -34.58 4.37 24.65
C THR A 595 -33.10 4.62 24.35
N LEU A 596 -32.61 4.10 23.22
CA LEU A 596 -31.30 4.43 22.66
C LEU A 596 -31.48 5.37 21.47
N ASN A 597 -30.89 6.56 21.54
CA ASN A 597 -30.94 7.60 20.51
C ASN A 597 -29.56 7.84 19.90
N VAL A 598 -29.51 8.13 18.61
CA VAL A 598 -28.31 8.61 17.91
C VAL A 598 -28.60 9.97 17.29
N TYR A 599 -27.77 10.95 17.61
CA TYR A 599 -27.85 12.30 17.06
C TYR A 599 -26.61 12.63 16.22
N VAL A 600 -26.80 13.52 15.24
CA VAL A 600 -25.71 14.21 14.55
C VAL A 600 -25.72 15.67 14.98
N LYS A 601 -24.68 16.08 15.70
CA LYS A 601 -24.51 17.45 16.21
C LYS A 601 -23.59 18.23 15.28
N ASN A 602 -24.12 19.28 14.66
CA ASN A 602 -23.35 20.21 13.83
C ASN A 602 -23.47 21.65 14.39
N SER A 603 -23.06 22.66 13.62
CA SER A 603 -23.14 24.08 14.03
C SER A 603 -24.55 24.57 14.36
N THR A 604 -25.59 23.90 13.86
CA THR A 604 -27.00 24.23 14.11
C THR A 604 -27.59 23.51 15.33
N GLY A 605 -26.85 22.57 15.93
CA GLY A 605 -27.30 21.77 17.08
C GLY A 605 -27.40 20.26 16.78
N PRO A 606 -27.86 19.47 17.76
CA PRO A 606 -28.08 18.03 17.62
C PRO A 606 -29.36 17.72 16.83
N HIS A 607 -29.25 16.85 15.82
CA HIS A 607 -30.36 16.34 15.02
C HIS A 607 -30.54 14.84 15.26
N LEU A 608 -31.72 14.38 15.66
CA LEU A 608 -31.99 12.96 15.89
C LEU A 608 -32.01 12.21 14.55
N VAL A 609 -31.13 11.22 14.39
CA VAL A 609 -30.99 10.45 13.15
C VAL A 609 -31.41 8.98 13.30
N TRP A 610 -31.47 8.46 14.53
CA TRP A 610 -31.93 7.09 14.79
C TRP A 610 -32.41 6.93 16.23
N THR A 611 -33.41 6.06 16.45
CA THR A 611 -33.92 5.73 17.79
C THR A 611 -34.46 4.30 17.86
N LYS A 612 -34.24 3.63 18.99
CA LYS A 612 -34.87 2.35 19.36
C LYS A 612 -35.30 2.36 20.82
N SER A 613 -36.39 1.65 21.12
CA SER A 613 -36.99 1.55 22.45
C SER A 613 -37.56 0.16 22.68
N ASN A 614 -37.93 -0.16 23.92
CA ASN A 614 -38.43 -1.47 24.35
C ASN A 614 -37.40 -2.60 24.22
N ASN A 615 -37.70 -3.75 24.82
CA ASN A 615 -36.84 -4.93 24.79
C ASN A 615 -36.64 -5.44 23.35
N GLN A 616 -35.40 -5.51 22.90
CA GLN A 616 -35.00 -6.08 21.60
C GLN A 616 -34.45 -7.52 21.73
N GLY A 617 -34.42 -8.06 22.95
CA GLY A 617 -33.90 -9.40 23.22
C GLY A 617 -32.39 -9.42 23.51
N PRO A 618 -31.85 -10.60 23.84
CA PRO A 618 -30.50 -10.74 24.39
C PRO A 618 -29.37 -10.71 23.35
N ILE A 619 -29.68 -10.67 22.06
CA ILE A 619 -28.69 -10.69 20.98
C ILE A 619 -28.24 -9.28 20.59
N TRP A 620 -27.04 -9.19 20.02
CA TRP A 620 -26.56 -7.98 19.36
C TRP A 620 -27.27 -7.78 18.01
N HIS A 621 -27.76 -6.57 17.78
CA HIS A 621 -28.47 -6.14 16.57
C HIS A 621 -27.61 -5.15 15.80
N TYR A 622 -27.71 -5.17 14.47
CA TYR A 622 -26.97 -4.25 13.60
C TYR A 622 -27.82 -3.03 13.23
N ALA A 623 -27.22 -1.84 13.20
CA ALA A 623 -27.86 -0.59 12.83
C ALA A 623 -27.05 0.15 11.76
N THR A 624 -27.78 0.76 10.82
CA THR A 624 -27.23 1.60 9.74
C THR A 624 -27.98 2.92 9.66
N ILE A 625 -27.25 4.03 9.50
CA ILE A 625 -27.82 5.38 9.44
C ILE A 625 -27.12 6.17 8.33
N ASP A 626 -27.90 6.63 7.36
CA ASP A 626 -27.44 7.58 6.35
C ASP A 626 -27.77 9.00 6.75
N PHE A 627 -26.80 9.90 6.64
CA PHE A 627 -27.05 11.33 6.78
C PHE A 627 -26.06 12.15 5.94
N THR A 628 -26.45 13.38 5.62
CA THR A 628 -25.59 14.32 4.90
C THR A 628 -25.22 15.47 5.83
N SER A 629 -23.93 15.74 5.96
CA SER A 629 -23.43 16.96 6.60
C SER A 629 -22.43 17.66 5.70
N ILE A 630 -22.61 18.98 5.55
CA ILE A 630 -21.74 19.88 4.78
C ILE A 630 -20.90 20.79 5.70
N SER A 631 -21.01 20.61 7.02
CA SER A 631 -20.21 21.27 8.04
C SER A 631 -19.63 20.23 9.00
N PRO A 632 -18.54 20.53 9.74
CA PRO A 632 -18.06 19.64 10.79
C PRO A 632 -19.17 19.23 11.77
N PHE A 633 -19.12 17.98 12.22
CA PHE A 633 -20.17 17.38 13.06
C PHE A 633 -19.60 16.32 14.03
N GLN A 634 -20.38 15.95 15.05
CA GLN A 634 -20.14 14.83 15.94
C GLN A 634 -21.34 13.86 15.92
N VAL A 635 -21.09 12.59 16.14
CA VAL A 635 -22.12 11.59 16.42
C VAL A 635 -22.28 11.49 17.93
N VAL A 636 -23.53 11.46 18.41
CA VAL A 636 -23.85 11.39 19.84
C VAL A 636 -24.71 10.17 20.08
N PHE A 637 -24.28 9.28 20.97
CA PHE A 637 -25.10 8.18 21.47
C PHE A 637 -25.68 8.57 22.82
N GLU A 638 -27.00 8.52 22.94
CA GLU A 638 -27.73 8.85 24.16
C GLU A 638 -28.56 7.64 24.61
N GLY A 639 -28.29 7.16 25.82
CA GLY A 639 -29.03 6.08 26.45
C GLY A 639 -29.95 6.64 27.53
N VAL A 640 -31.26 6.54 27.34
CA VAL A 640 -32.28 6.97 28.30
C VAL A 640 -32.77 5.77 29.08
N ARG A 641 -32.65 5.83 30.40
CA ARG A 641 -33.10 4.77 31.31
C ARG A 641 -34.63 4.65 31.31
N GLY A 642 -35.11 3.40 31.24
CA GLY A 642 -36.53 3.09 31.33
C GLY A 642 -37.08 3.09 32.77
N TYR A 643 -38.10 2.28 33.01
CA TYR A 643 -38.89 2.34 34.26
C TYR A 643 -38.20 1.78 35.51
N SER A 644 -37.24 0.88 35.35
CA SER A 644 -36.54 0.19 36.43
C SER A 644 -35.11 -0.15 36.00
N PHE A 645 -34.33 -0.71 36.92
CA PHE A 645 -32.96 -1.17 36.66
C PHE A 645 -32.88 -2.51 35.93
N LYS A 646 -34.02 -3.18 35.71
CA LYS A 646 -34.11 -4.50 35.05
C LYS A 646 -34.02 -4.36 33.52
N SER A 647 -33.06 -3.57 33.04
CA SER A 647 -32.77 -3.37 31.62
C SER A 647 -31.45 -2.65 31.44
N ASP A 648 -30.59 -3.20 30.58
CA ASP A 648 -29.34 -2.56 30.14
C ASP A 648 -29.36 -2.43 28.62
N MET A 649 -28.83 -1.31 28.13
CA MET A 649 -28.57 -1.12 26.70
C MET A 649 -27.09 -0.88 26.47
N ALA A 650 -26.58 -1.46 25.39
CA ALA A 650 -25.19 -1.42 24.99
C ALA A 650 -25.06 -1.11 23.50
N PHE A 651 -23.91 -0.58 23.11
CA PHE A 651 -23.51 -0.48 21.71
C PHE A 651 -22.02 -0.74 21.55
N ASP A 652 -21.64 -1.14 20.34
CA ASP A 652 -20.30 -1.58 20.00
C ASP A 652 -20.02 -1.49 18.48
N ASP A 653 -18.77 -1.67 18.06
CA ASP A 653 -18.35 -1.81 16.66
C ASP A 653 -18.81 -0.65 15.76
N PHE A 654 -18.65 0.58 16.25
CA PHE A 654 -18.98 1.80 15.51
C PHE A 654 -18.10 1.95 14.26
N THR A 655 -18.69 2.32 13.14
CA THR A 655 -17.99 2.71 11.91
C THR A 655 -18.65 3.94 11.29
N LEU A 656 -17.84 4.91 10.85
CA LEU A 656 -18.28 5.99 9.96
C LEU A 656 -17.56 5.89 8.60
N ASP A 657 -18.34 5.63 7.56
CA ASP A 657 -17.89 5.49 6.18
C ASP A 657 -18.42 6.66 5.31
N PRO A 658 -17.68 7.11 4.27
CA PRO A 658 -18.21 8.04 3.29
C PRO A 658 -19.26 7.36 2.41
N GLY A 659 -20.29 8.10 1.96
CA GLY A 659 -21.34 7.56 1.08
C GLY A 659 -22.58 7.09 1.83
N TYR A 660 -23.38 6.24 1.19
CA TYR A 660 -24.62 5.67 1.75
C TYR A 660 -24.35 4.24 2.25
N CYS A 661 -25.03 3.81 3.31
CA CYS A 661 -24.88 2.51 3.97
C CYS A 661 -25.28 1.32 3.10
N ILE A 662 -25.96 1.57 1.98
CA ILE A 662 -26.47 0.52 1.10
C ILE A 662 -25.36 -0.22 0.35
N GLU A 663 -24.20 0.42 0.11
CA GLU A 663 -23.02 -0.25 -0.46
C GLU A 663 -22.37 -1.28 0.50
N HIS A 664 -22.72 -1.24 1.80
CA HIS A 664 -22.23 -2.15 2.84
C HIS A 664 -23.28 -3.15 3.35
N SER A 665 -24.53 -3.06 2.89
CA SER A 665 -25.66 -3.82 3.47
C SER A 665 -25.97 -5.16 2.78
N VAL A 666 -25.46 -5.39 1.57
CA VAL A 666 -25.68 -6.63 0.79
C VAL A 666 -24.36 -7.21 0.28
N THR A 667 -23.25 -6.53 0.59
CA THR A 667 -21.91 -7.04 0.33
C THR A 667 -21.50 -7.95 1.49
N CYS A 668 -21.33 -9.24 1.24
CA CYS A 668 -21.04 -10.22 2.28
C CYS A 668 -20.12 -11.33 1.76
N ASP A 669 -18.99 -11.52 2.45
CA ASP A 669 -18.02 -12.60 2.23
C ASP A 669 -18.27 -13.81 3.15
N PHE A 670 -19.33 -13.73 3.97
CA PHE A 670 -19.73 -14.72 4.99
C PHE A 670 -18.64 -15.17 5.96
N GLN A 671 -17.49 -14.49 6.04
CA GLN A 671 -16.36 -14.98 6.84
C GLN A 671 -16.57 -14.88 8.34
N ARG A 672 -17.50 -14.05 8.80
CA ARG A 672 -17.82 -13.88 10.23
C ARG A 672 -19.26 -14.28 10.58
N ASP A 673 -20.23 -13.88 9.77
CA ASP A 673 -21.67 -14.10 9.98
C ASP A 673 -22.45 -13.92 8.66
N LEU A 674 -23.77 -13.70 8.73
CA LEU A 674 -24.64 -13.45 7.57
C LEU A 674 -24.61 -11.98 7.09
N CYS A 675 -23.72 -11.15 7.63
CA CYS A 675 -23.72 -9.70 7.45
C CYS A 675 -25.10 -9.11 7.77
N SER A 676 -25.71 -8.36 6.85
CA SER A 676 -27.08 -7.86 7.02
C SER A 676 -28.14 -8.73 6.33
N TRP A 677 -27.80 -9.91 5.83
CA TRP A 677 -28.78 -10.87 5.33
C TRP A 677 -29.60 -11.47 6.48
N ILE A 678 -30.91 -11.56 6.28
CA ILE A 678 -31.87 -12.04 7.26
C ILE A 678 -32.50 -13.33 6.73
N GLN A 679 -32.47 -14.40 7.53
CA GLN A 679 -33.18 -15.64 7.21
C GLN A 679 -34.70 -15.40 7.20
N ASP A 680 -35.41 -15.91 6.19
CA ASP A 680 -36.87 -15.83 6.17
C ASP A 680 -37.46 -16.94 7.04
N THR A 681 -37.72 -16.67 8.31
CA THR A 681 -38.24 -17.65 9.30
C THR A 681 -39.61 -18.26 8.98
N ARG A 682 -40.21 -17.91 7.84
CA ARG A 682 -41.46 -18.49 7.32
C ARG A 682 -41.22 -19.59 6.29
N ASP A 683 -39.97 -19.80 5.86
CA ASP A 683 -39.60 -20.88 4.97
C ASP A 683 -39.48 -22.22 5.71
N LYS A 684 -39.09 -23.29 5.00
CA LYS A 684 -39.09 -24.66 5.58
C LYS A 684 -37.82 -24.96 6.37
N PHE A 685 -36.72 -24.28 6.07
CA PHE A 685 -35.41 -24.45 6.70
C PHE A 685 -34.46 -23.33 6.24
N GLU A 686 -33.42 -23.08 7.03
CA GLU A 686 -32.52 -21.95 6.88
C GLU A 686 -31.26 -22.28 6.05
N TRP A 687 -30.67 -21.24 5.44
CA TRP A 687 -29.32 -21.33 4.89
C TRP A 687 -28.29 -21.54 6.01
N ILE A 688 -27.33 -22.42 5.78
CA ILE A 688 -26.32 -22.80 6.79
C ILE A 688 -24.97 -22.23 6.39
N ARG A 689 -24.34 -21.50 7.32
CA ARG A 689 -22.96 -21.05 7.18
C ARG A 689 -22.01 -22.19 7.53
N HIS A 690 -21.13 -22.54 6.60
CA HIS A 690 -20.27 -23.73 6.70
C HIS A 690 -18.86 -23.44 6.22
N SER A 691 -17.89 -24.21 6.70
CA SER A 691 -16.49 -24.15 6.26
C SER A 691 -15.99 -25.56 5.96
N GLY A 692 -15.25 -25.71 4.86
CA GLY A 692 -14.79 -27.00 4.36
C GLY A 692 -15.86 -27.78 3.57
N PRO A 693 -15.61 -29.07 3.29
CA PRO A 693 -16.53 -29.91 2.52
C PRO A 693 -17.88 -30.12 3.22
N THR A 694 -18.97 -30.21 2.44
CA THR A 694 -20.31 -30.54 2.96
C THR A 694 -20.38 -32.01 3.41
N GLY A 695 -21.41 -32.35 4.19
CA GLY A 695 -21.58 -33.68 4.78
C GLY A 695 -21.83 -34.81 3.78
N THR A 696 -22.31 -34.49 2.57
CA THR A 696 -22.54 -35.47 1.50
C THR A 696 -21.34 -35.48 0.54
N PRO A 697 -20.62 -36.62 0.40
CA PRO A 697 -19.47 -36.67 -0.49
C PRO A 697 -19.85 -36.41 -1.95
N GLY A 698 -19.12 -35.50 -2.61
CA GLY A 698 -19.24 -35.25 -4.05
C GLY A 698 -20.45 -34.38 -4.45
N THR A 699 -20.93 -33.51 -3.58
CA THR A 699 -22.05 -32.58 -3.88
C THR A 699 -21.69 -31.12 -3.63
N GLY A 700 -21.20 -30.74 -2.45
CA GLY A 700 -20.87 -29.35 -2.12
C GLY A 700 -19.43 -28.92 -2.39
N PRO A 701 -19.10 -27.64 -2.19
CA PRO A 701 -17.75 -27.13 -2.42
C PRO A 701 -16.78 -27.60 -1.33
N ASN A 702 -15.52 -27.82 -1.70
CA ASN A 702 -14.47 -28.22 -0.74
C ASN A 702 -13.99 -27.05 0.13
N THR A 703 -14.08 -25.83 -0.41
CA THR A 703 -13.62 -24.59 0.20
C THR A 703 -14.52 -23.43 -0.25
N ASP A 704 -14.48 -22.31 0.47
CA ASP A 704 -15.13 -21.06 0.07
C ASP A 704 -14.58 -20.52 -1.27
N HIS A 705 -15.25 -19.52 -1.84
CA HIS A 705 -14.84 -18.92 -3.12
C HIS A 705 -13.53 -18.12 -2.99
N SER A 706 -13.28 -17.54 -1.81
CA SER A 706 -12.13 -16.66 -1.53
C SER A 706 -10.83 -17.39 -1.14
N GLY A 707 -10.82 -18.71 -0.90
CA GLY A 707 -9.59 -19.43 -0.52
C GLY A 707 -9.80 -20.82 0.06
N THR A 708 -8.86 -21.28 0.90
CA THR A 708 -8.86 -22.66 1.45
C THR A 708 -9.44 -22.81 2.86
N ASN A 709 -9.68 -21.71 3.59
CA ASN A 709 -10.09 -21.72 5.01
C ASN A 709 -11.19 -20.68 5.34
N GLY A 710 -12.09 -20.38 4.41
CA GLY A 710 -13.23 -19.49 4.65
C GLY A 710 -14.56 -20.21 4.84
N TYR A 711 -15.62 -19.42 4.90
CA TYR A 711 -17.00 -19.81 5.13
C TYR A 711 -17.86 -19.39 3.96
N TYR A 712 -18.86 -20.20 3.65
CA TYR A 712 -19.86 -19.93 2.63
C TYR A 712 -21.25 -20.30 3.16
N LEU A 713 -22.31 -19.91 2.45
CA LEU A 713 -23.67 -20.38 2.76
C LEU A 713 -24.05 -21.53 1.86
N TYR A 714 -24.69 -22.55 2.41
CA TYR A 714 -25.28 -23.63 1.64
C TYR A 714 -26.61 -24.09 2.21
N ILE A 715 -27.38 -24.81 1.39
CA ILE A 715 -28.61 -25.48 1.82
C ILE A 715 -28.32 -26.95 2.10
N GLU A 716 -28.69 -27.43 3.28
CA GLU A 716 -28.59 -28.85 3.64
C GLU A 716 -29.80 -29.62 3.09
N THR A 717 -29.57 -30.51 2.13
CA THR A 717 -30.62 -31.21 1.39
C THR A 717 -30.98 -32.59 1.95
N SER A 718 -30.26 -33.07 2.97
CA SER A 718 -30.55 -34.36 3.62
C SER A 718 -31.77 -34.33 4.54
N ALA A 719 -32.21 -35.51 5.02
CA ALA A 719 -33.40 -35.65 5.87
C ALA A 719 -33.37 -34.67 7.07
N PRO A 720 -34.50 -34.02 7.42
CA PRO A 720 -35.87 -34.32 6.99
C PRO A 720 -36.36 -33.59 5.74
N ARG A 721 -35.49 -32.93 4.95
CA ARG A 721 -35.90 -32.12 3.80
C ARG A 721 -36.36 -33.03 2.65
N ILE A 722 -37.38 -32.58 1.92
CA ILE A 722 -37.95 -33.26 0.75
C ILE A 722 -37.82 -32.39 -0.50
N GLY A 723 -37.91 -33.03 -1.68
CA GLY A 723 -37.83 -32.32 -2.95
C GLY A 723 -38.86 -31.20 -3.07
N GLY A 724 -38.39 -30.00 -3.43
CA GLY A 724 -39.20 -28.79 -3.50
C GLY A 724 -39.25 -27.95 -2.23
N ASP A 725 -38.59 -28.37 -1.14
CA ASP A 725 -38.38 -27.50 0.01
C ASP A 725 -37.50 -26.29 -0.37
N VAL A 726 -37.74 -25.14 0.26
CA VAL A 726 -37.07 -23.87 -0.10
C VAL A 726 -36.49 -23.24 1.16
N ALA A 727 -35.24 -22.78 1.04
CA ALA A 727 -34.57 -21.92 2.01
C ALA A 727 -34.31 -20.54 1.39
N ARG A 728 -34.52 -19.46 2.15
CA ARG A 728 -34.51 -18.08 1.67
C ARG A 728 -33.75 -17.16 2.63
N ILE A 729 -32.86 -16.35 2.06
CA ILE A 729 -32.27 -15.19 2.75
C ILE A 729 -32.68 -13.90 2.06
N MET A 730 -32.93 -12.87 2.85
CA MET A 730 -33.44 -11.58 2.41
C MET A 730 -32.43 -10.47 2.73
N SER A 731 -32.22 -9.55 1.80
CA SER A 731 -31.43 -8.36 2.05
C SER A 731 -32.18 -7.40 2.98
N PRO A 732 -31.49 -6.39 3.54
CA PRO A 732 -32.14 -5.18 4.03
C PRO A 732 -32.97 -4.51 2.94
N VAL A 733 -33.88 -3.62 3.34
CA VAL A 733 -34.74 -2.89 2.40
C VAL A 733 -33.89 -1.92 1.57
N LEU A 734 -33.87 -2.15 0.26
CA LEU A 734 -33.24 -1.33 -0.76
C LEU A 734 -34.14 -0.13 -1.09
N PRO A 735 -33.65 1.12 -1.05
CA PRO A 735 -34.44 2.27 -1.45
C PRO A 735 -34.50 2.43 -2.98
N PRO A 736 -35.40 3.29 -3.49
CA PRO A 736 -35.45 3.63 -4.90
C PRO A 736 -34.21 4.41 -5.35
N VAL A 737 -33.63 4.04 -6.50
CA VAL A 737 -32.44 4.71 -7.05
C VAL A 737 -32.55 4.87 -8.57
N THR A 738 -32.31 6.08 -9.04
CA THR A 738 -32.20 6.39 -10.47
C THR A 738 -30.95 5.75 -11.05
N GLY A 739 -31.09 4.88 -12.06
CA GLY A 739 -29.98 4.13 -12.66
C GLY A 739 -29.83 2.68 -12.16
N GLY A 740 -30.65 2.25 -11.20
CA GLY A 740 -30.73 0.86 -10.76
C GLY A 740 -29.57 0.40 -9.87
N TYR A 741 -29.48 -0.92 -9.72
CA TYR A 741 -28.50 -1.64 -8.93
C TYR A 741 -27.85 -2.72 -9.77
N CYS A 742 -26.60 -3.04 -9.44
CA CYS A 742 -25.91 -4.23 -9.91
C CYS A 742 -25.63 -5.16 -8.73
N PHE A 743 -26.17 -6.37 -8.77
CA PHE A 743 -25.94 -7.41 -7.79
C PHE A 743 -25.06 -8.51 -8.35
N GLU A 744 -24.01 -8.87 -7.63
CA GLU A 744 -23.10 -9.96 -7.94
C GLU A 744 -23.12 -11.01 -6.81
N MET A 745 -23.00 -12.29 -7.16
CA MET A 745 -22.71 -13.34 -6.18
C MET A 745 -21.87 -14.45 -6.81
N ALA A 746 -21.05 -15.11 -5.99
CA ALA A 746 -20.52 -16.43 -6.30
C ALA A 746 -21.54 -17.51 -5.90
N TYR A 747 -21.69 -18.54 -6.73
CA TYR A 747 -22.60 -19.66 -6.50
C TYR A 747 -21.98 -20.98 -6.97
N PHE A 748 -22.37 -22.07 -6.31
CA PHE A 748 -21.91 -23.42 -6.55
C PHE A 748 -23.11 -24.38 -6.56
N MET A 749 -23.22 -25.23 -7.57
CA MET A 749 -24.37 -26.14 -7.73
C MET A 749 -23.93 -27.48 -8.35
N PHE A 750 -23.61 -28.47 -7.51
CA PHE A 750 -23.09 -29.76 -7.98
C PHE A 750 -23.79 -30.95 -7.33
N GLY A 751 -23.95 -32.03 -8.11
CA GLY A 751 -24.66 -33.25 -7.71
C GLY A 751 -25.65 -33.77 -8.75
N SER A 752 -26.23 -34.94 -8.49
CA SER A 752 -27.09 -35.64 -9.46
C SER A 752 -28.56 -35.21 -9.45
N HIS A 753 -29.00 -34.49 -8.42
CA HIS A 753 -30.40 -34.01 -8.28
C HIS A 753 -30.50 -32.53 -7.95
N VAL A 754 -29.51 -31.72 -8.35
CA VAL A 754 -29.54 -30.26 -8.12
C VAL A 754 -30.82 -29.66 -8.72
N SER A 755 -31.61 -28.98 -7.89
CA SER A 755 -32.82 -28.29 -8.34
C SER A 755 -32.48 -26.88 -8.81
N MET A 756 -32.80 -25.83 -8.05
CA MET A 756 -32.80 -24.46 -8.56
C MET A 756 -32.32 -23.45 -7.53
N LEU A 757 -31.57 -22.44 -8.00
CA LEU A 757 -31.19 -21.23 -7.27
C LEU A 757 -31.82 -20.02 -7.96
N THR A 758 -32.47 -19.15 -7.19
CA THR A 758 -33.13 -17.94 -7.71
C THR A 758 -32.75 -16.70 -6.94
N VAL A 759 -32.72 -15.58 -7.66
CA VAL A 759 -32.67 -14.23 -7.09
C VAL A 759 -33.91 -13.49 -7.52
N SER A 760 -34.66 -12.95 -6.56
CA SER A 760 -35.90 -12.22 -6.79
C SER A 760 -35.92 -10.88 -6.04
N LEU A 761 -36.73 -9.96 -6.54
CA LEU A 761 -37.00 -8.67 -5.93
C LEU A 761 -38.43 -8.66 -5.39
N ARG A 762 -38.60 -8.33 -4.10
CA ARG A 762 -39.90 -8.27 -3.43
C ARG A 762 -40.28 -6.84 -3.03
N ASN A 763 -41.46 -6.39 -3.44
CA ASN A 763 -42.04 -5.08 -3.11
C ASN A 763 -43.48 -5.28 -2.63
N HIS A 764 -43.85 -4.76 -1.44
CA HIS A 764 -45.21 -4.55 -0.89
C HIS A 764 -46.33 -5.61 -1.08
N ASN A 765 -46.11 -6.72 -1.80
CA ASN A 765 -46.89 -7.97 -2.03
C ASN A 765 -46.56 -8.70 -3.36
N ARG A 766 -45.60 -8.21 -4.16
CA ARG A 766 -45.17 -8.85 -5.42
C ARG A 766 -43.71 -9.25 -5.34
N GLU A 767 -43.40 -10.47 -5.78
CA GLU A 767 -42.06 -10.98 -5.95
C GLU A 767 -41.79 -11.23 -7.43
N THR A 768 -40.68 -10.69 -7.95
CA THR A 768 -40.29 -10.79 -9.35
C THR A 768 -38.92 -11.46 -9.44
N ILE A 769 -38.82 -12.56 -10.18
CA ILE A 769 -37.55 -13.25 -10.39
C ILE A 769 -36.66 -12.41 -11.30
N LEU A 770 -35.47 -12.05 -10.81
CA LEU A 770 -34.44 -11.34 -11.57
C LEU A 770 -33.49 -12.33 -12.26
N TRP A 771 -33.23 -13.46 -11.60
CA TRP A 771 -32.29 -14.46 -12.09
C TRP A 771 -32.63 -15.86 -11.56
N ILE A 772 -32.30 -16.87 -12.37
CA ILE A 772 -32.61 -18.26 -12.13
C ILE A 772 -31.51 -19.16 -12.74
N ARG A 773 -31.08 -20.17 -11.99
CA ARG A 773 -30.26 -21.29 -12.50
C ARG A 773 -30.81 -22.59 -11.97
N SER A 774 -30.76 -23.62 -12.81
CA SER A 774 -31.28 -24.95 -12.51
C SER A 774 -30.31 -26.03 -12.97
N GLY A 775 -30.29 -27.15 -12.25
CA GLY A 775 -29.49 -28.31 -12.59
C GLY A 775 -28.01 -28.18 -12.18
N ASN A 776 -27.26 -29.24 -12.45
CA ASN A 776 -25.84 -29.33 -12.13
C ASN A 776 -24.99 -28.43 -13.03
N ILE A 777 -24.19 -27.54 -12.45
CA ILE A 777 -23.30 -26.62 -13.17
C ILE A 777 -21.82 -27.05 -13.13
N GLY A 778 -21.50 -28.11 -12.38
CA GLY A 778 -20.14 -28.61 -12.23
C GLY A 778 -19.50 -28.26 -10.88
N PRO A 779 -18.35 -28.87 -10.55
CA PRO A 779 -17.71 -28.79 -9.23
C PRO A 779 -16.84 -27.53 -9.07
N TYR A 780 -17.35 -26.37 -9.52
CA TYR A 780 -16.62 -25.11 -9.50
C TYR A 780 -17.53 -23.96 -9.06
N TRP A 781 -16.94 -22.98 -8.36
CA TRP A 781 -17.61 -21.71 -8.07
C TRP A 781 -17.79 -20.92 -9.37
N ASN A 782 -18.98 -20.33 -9.54
CA ASN A 782 -19.34 -19.50 -10.68
C ASN A 782 -19.81 -18.13 -10.17
N ILE A 783 -19.63 -17.08 -10.97
CA ILE A 783 -20.09 -15.73 -10.61
C ILE A 783 -21.28 -15.36 -11.49
N THR A 784 -22.28 -14.69 -10.91
CA THR A 784 -23.36 -14.07 -11.68
C THR A 784 -23.49 -12.58 -11.35
N ARG A 785 -23.87 -11.79 -12.37
CA ARG A 785 -24.15 -10.34 -12.27
C ARG A 785 -25.56 -10.06 -12.75
N ILE A 786 -26.32 -9.30 -11.97
CA ILE A 786 -27.75 -9.08 -12.13
C ILE A 786 -28.02 -7.58 -11.99
N GLY A 787 -28.32 -6.93 -13.12
CA GLY A 787 -28.75 -5.53 -13.15
C GLY A 787 -30.26 -5.43 -12.96
N PHE A 788 -30.72 -4.59 -12.03
CA PHE A 788 -32.16 -4.37 -11.82
C PHE A 788 -32.46 -2.95 -11.37
N SER A 789 -33.69 -2.49 -11.64
CA SER A 789 -34.15 -1.16 -11.21
C SER A 789 -35.10 -1.28 -10.02
N VAL A 790 -34.99 -0.33 -9.10
CA VAL A 790 -35.82 -0.25 -7.89
C VAL A 790 -36.54 1.10 -7.91
N SER A 791 -37.86 1.08 -8.16
CA SER A 791 -38.71 2.27 -8.25
C SER A 791 -39.42 2.62 -6.94
N GLU A 792 -39.48 1.67 -6.01
CA GLU A 792 -40.08 1.76 -4.67
C GLU A 792 -39.26 0.89 -3.72
N SER A 793 -39.38 1.05 -2.41
CA SER A 793 -38.57 0.27 -1.45
C SER A 793 -38.78 -1.24 -1.61
N SER A 794 -37.68 -1.99 -1.79
CA SER A 794 -37.67 -3.41 -2.19
C SER A 794 -36.73 -4.25 -1.34
N GLN A 795 -36.87 -5.57 -1.33
CA GLN A 795 -35.85 -6.48 -0.79
C GLN A 795 -35.39 -7.48 -1.86
N LEU A 796 -34.10 -7.75 -1.90
CA LEU A 796 -33.53 -8.83 -2.68
C LEU A 796 -33.67 -10.14 -1.91
N ILE A 797 -34.04 -11.22 -2.58
CA ILE A 797 -34.20 -12.54 -1.97
C ILE A 797 -33.42 -13.56 -2.77
N ILE A 798 -32.59 -14.34 -2.08
CA ILE A 798 -31.89 -15.49 -2.64
C ILE A 798 -32.57 -16.75 -2.10
N ALA A 799 -33.03 -17.62 -3.01
CA ALA A 799 -33.74 -18.82 -2.64
C ALA A 799 -33.15 -20.06 -3.32
N GLY A 800 -32.80 -21.06 -2.50
CA GLY A 800 -32.32 -22.37 -2.94
C GLY A 800 -33.42 -23.42 -2.74
N VAL A 801 -33.63 -24.26 -3.76
CA VAL A 801 -34.65 -25.31 -3.76
C VAL A 801 -33.98 -26.67 -3.61
N VAL A 802 -34.52 -27.51 -2.72
CA VAL A 802 -34.06 -28.88 -2.48
C VAL A 802 -34.40 -29.77 -3.68
N GLY A 803 -33.41 -30.54 -4.11
CA GLY A 803 -33.52 -31.56 -5.15
C GLY A 803 -34.41 -32.74 -4.77
N GLU A 804 -34.70 -33.61 -5.74
CA GLU A 804 -35.44 -34.87 -5.46
C GLU A 804 -34.69 -35.82 -4.52
N SER A 805 -33.40 -35.57 -4.27
CA SER A 805 -32.53 -36.36 -3.41
C SER A 805 -31.47 -35.48 -2.73
N TYR A 806 -30.89 -35.98 -1.64
CA TYR A 806 -29.79 -35.35 -0.89
C TYR A 806 -28.45 -35.33 -1.65
N ARG A 807 -28.39 -35.93 -2.86
CA ARG A 807 -27.17 -36.04 -3.68
C ARG A 807 -26.88 -34.75 -4.47
N SER A 808 -27.11 -33.59 -3.87
CA SER A 808 -26.80 -32.29 -4.46
C SER A 808 -26.79 -31.20 -3.40
N ASP A 809 -25.84 -30.26 -3.52
CA ASP A 809 -25.79 -29.07 -2.70
C ASP A 809 -25.83 -27.81 -3.57
N ILE A 810 -26.43 -26.76 -3.02
CA ILE A 810 -26.39 -25.40 -3.57
C ILE A 810 -25.72 -24.53 -2.51
N ALA A 811 -24.67 -23.82 -2.92
CA ALA A 811 -23.97 -22.87 -2.09
C ALA A 811 -23.83 -21.52 -2.77
N ILE A 812 -23.70 -20.47 -1.95
CA ILE A 812 -23.46 -19.09 -2.36
C ILE A 812 -22.36 -18.49 -1.50
N ASP A 813 -21.64 -17.54 -2.07
CA ASP A 813 -20.55 -16.83 -1.42
C ASP A 813 -20.35 -15.45 -2.07
N ASP A 814 -19.58 -14.58 -1.42
CA ASP A 814 -19.14 -13.28 -1.96
C ASP A 814 -20.26 -12.48 -2.65
N THR A 815 -21.33 -12.17 -1.92
CA THR A 815 -22.39 -11.30 -2.45
C THR A 815 -21.89 -9.86 -2.50
N VAL A 816 -22.22 -9.11 -3.56
CA VAL A 816 -21.87 -7.69 -3.71
C VAL A 816 -23.04 -6.94 -4.32
N LEU A 817 -23.38 -5.76 -3.78
CA LEU A 817 -24.40 -4.89 -4.38
C LEU A 817 -23.85 -3.48 -4.57
N THR A 818 -23.91 -2.98 -5.80
CA THR A 818 -23.51 -1.61 -6.16
C THR A 818 -24.68 -0.85 -6.77
N ARG A 819 -24.67 0.49 -6.66
CA ARG A 819 -25.62 1.35 -7.36
C ARG A 819 -25.12 1.64 -8.77
N GLY A 820 -26.04 1.66 -9.72
CA GLY A 820 -25.75 1.86 -11.14
C GLY A 820 -25.76 0.56 -11.95
N PRO A 821 -25.41 0.63 -13.24
CA PRO A 821 -25.46 -0.51 -14.15
C PRO A 821 -24.43 -1.59 -13.81
N CYS A 822 -24.80 -2.84 -14.06
CA CYS A 822 -23.86 -3.92 -14.37
C CYS A 822 -23.33 -3.74 -15.82
#